data_AF-A0A838LC53-F1
#
_entry.id   AF-A0A838LC53-F1
#
_cell.length_a   1.000
_cell.length_b   1.000
_cell.length_c   1.000
_cell.angle_alpha   90.00
_cell.angle_beta   90.00
_cell.angle_gamma   90.00
#
_symmetry.space_group_name_H-M   'P 1'
#
loop_
_entity.id
_entity.type
_entity.pdbx_description
1 polymer ?
#
loop_
_entity_poly.entity_id
_entity_poly.type
_entity_poly.pdbx_seq_one_letter_code
_entity_poly.pdbx_strand_id
1 'polypeptide(L)'
;MIQEYANEAEGQADFFKEFKIPATAIVLHTDGVHNGNLLEFKTSIADVNQVLFQAIKYLSRLRINGHNVPANILLVDLNALTVYKFDSNDYVEELHQPYTTAASRDNKGFRAKGKPVVIKDYLDTGAQAIVDLLKEECFIPIRITEDCVVAWAERFYREVRGSDKAAFLNNDPAKGPLGELKDPRQFKGLIHPYPGDSYAEFSYILDRLNDKLKKIELGAFYTPEPYVKKSHELLREAIRRVPAGNDYVIIDRCAGTGNLQRFLTEDELSHVIVNTYEEFEYLELAREFGQQVRAVIPPTFKAGDPKRGFLLNGDALSDRFVLGGLNKQGVRVPNVIQQYLDNPECTIILFENPPYADVAGMESQKFAGRESFGWKDSWVRKRMEAEWGKSTKNANNRALRELTNLFIWSGFRYYLRQPTDSYVLFSPTKYFKSQGLVNKTFVRGFLFNRRHFHARKDAGVSVILWSNEDPKRRRNSYPLAPFDINRKTGALVKGAAHKENPGPGNIVVRTTHKLLSSLYDTRSLPTDEPGIVCEPNGVETSRKRYAKSALWGPDIIGYLVADAAGFENTDLRTVLTRVSVFSATNGFPLRSDNYQTKLPLFVVGRYPSEGRFWIRGVVNRSADNGDNFSSDPDFLKSCLIYTCLAYHNKCRSFLGSDGRDYRNELCFDGDTVAQKDLDNYSLTAVEETLLKQWAKVLDAAKQTANYTPTRSYGPFQIAADLNTSKRVVVGGKPTTVYDYPILNGELKTLKALVARYHADVIAPKLWHYGLLK
;
A
#
# COMPACT_ATOMS: atom_id res chain seq x y z
N MET A 1 17.26 -44.65 -26.37
CA MET A 1 17.57 -43.24 -26.69
C MET A 1 17.65 -42.50 -25.38
N ILE A 2 18.80 -41.92 -25.04
CA ILE A 2 18.93 -41.06 -23.85
C ILE A 2 18.15 -39.79 -24.19
N GLN A 3 17.09 -39.51 -23.43
CA GLN A 3 16.32 -38.27 -23.59
C GLN A 3 17.18 -37.13 -23.04
N GLU A 4 17.73 -36.31 -23.94
CA GLU A 4 18.53 -35.14 -23.57
C GLU A 4 17.62 -33.91 -23.53
N TYR A 5 17.54 -33.26 -22.38
CA TYR A 5 16.69 -32.09 -22.17
C TYR A 5 17.39 -30.83 -22.66
N ALA A 6 16.76 -30.14 -23.62
CA ALA A 6 17.23 -28.85 -24.11
C ALA A 6 16.98 -27.70 -23.11
N ASN A 7 16.12 -27.92 -22.11
CA ASN A 7 15.79 -26.92 -21.09
C ASN A 7 15.27 -27.52 -19.77
N GLU A 8 15.39 -26.75 -18.69
CA GLU A 8 15.06 -27.20 -17.32
C GLU A 8 13.56 -27.49 -17.10
N ALA A 9 12.61 -26.76 -17.74
CA ALA A 9 11.17 -27.03 -17.53
C ALA A 9 10.79 -28.43 -17.95
N GLU A 10 11.28 -28.84 -19.11
CA GLU A 10 10.88 -30.09 -19.72
C GLU A 10 11.31 -31.25 -18.84
N GLY A 11 12.58 -31.26 -18.42
CA GLY A 11 13.07 -32.29 -17.50
C GLY A 11 12.45 -32.20 -16.10
N GLN A 12 12.16 -31.00 -15.59
CA GLN A 12 11.42 -30.84 -14.33
C GLN A 12 10.00 -31.42 -14.44
N ALA A 13 9.28 -31.15 -15.52
CA ALA A 13 7.92 -31.64 -15.73
C ALA A 13 7.89 -33.17 -15.85
N ASP A 14 8.87 -33.75 -16.56
CA ASP A 14 9.04 -35.19 -16.66
C ASP A 14 9.38 -35.82 -15.31
N PHE A 15 10.31 -35.23 -14.55
CA PHE A 15 10.63 -35.68 -13.19
C PHE A 15 9.40 -35.63 -12.28
N PHE A 16 8.63 -34.53 -12.32
CA PHE A 16 7.41 -34.39 -11.51
C PHE A 16 6.36 -35.44 -11.89
N LYS A 17 6.21 -35.72 -13.19
CA LYS A 17 5.28 -36.74 -13.68
C LYS A 17 5.70 -38.14 -13.23
N GLU A 18 6.98 -38.47 -13.38
CA GLU A 18 7.54 -39.77 -13.02
C GLU A 18 7.39 -40.04 -11.52
N PHE A 19 7.82 -39.09 -10.69
CA PHE A 19 7.78 -39.22 -9.23
C PHE A 19 6.47 -38.74 -8.60
N LYS A 20 5.45 -38.45 -9.41
CA LYS A 20 4.09 -38.05 -8.99
C LYS A 20 4.08 -36.84 -8.04
N ILE A 21 4.96 -35.88 -8.28
CA ILE A 21 5.04 -34.63 -7.52
C ILE A 21 3.96 -33.67 -8.02
N PRO A 22 3.08 -33.15 -7.14
CA PRO A 22 2.02 -32.25 -7.57
C PRO A 22 2.58 -30.87 -7.94
N ALA A 23 1.93 -30.19 -8.89
CA ALA A 23 2.31 -28.83 -9.29
C ALA A 23 2.26 -27.81 -8.13
N THR A 24 1.55 -28.12 -7.04
CA THR A 24 1.52 -27.33 -5.81
C THR A 24 2.86 -27.30 -5.06
N ALA A 25 3.82 -28.17 -5.41
CA ALA A 25 5.17 -28.16 -4.87
C ALA A 25 5.99 -26.93 -5.30
N ILE A 26 5.62 -26.25 -6.40
CA ILE A 26 6.29 -25.04 -6.87
C ILE A 26 5.81 -23.85 -6.04
N VAL A 27 6.64 -23.42 -5.09
CA VAL A 27 6.33 -22.31 -4.16
C VAL A 27 7.44 -21.27 -4.19
N LEU A 28 7.12 -19.98 -3.98
CA LEU A 28 8.11 -18.89 -3.83
C LEU A 28 9.23 -18.85 -4.89
N HIS A 29 8.94 -19.29 -6.11
CA HIS A 29 9.89 -19.40 -7.23
C HIS A 29 11.04 -20.40 -7.01
N THR A 30 10.88 -21.39 -6.13
CA THR A 30 11.73 -22.58 -6.11
C THR A 30 11.33 -23.53 -7.24
N ASP A 31 12.19 -24.48 -7.60
CA ASP A 31 11.83 -25.51 -8.57
C ASP A 31 10.97 -26.62 -7.95
N GLY A 32 10.95 -26.76 -6.62
CA GLY A 32 9.96 -27.59 -5.93
C GLY A 32 10.27 -27.79 -4.47
N VAL A 33 9.22 -27.88 -3.65
CA VAL A 33 9.32 -28.32 -2.25
C VAL A 33 8.28 -29.42 -2.05
N HIS A 34 8.76 -30.63 -1.74
CA HIS A 34 7.88 -31.79 -1.55
C HIS A 34 8.33 -32.60 -0.33
N ASN A 35 7.43 -32.76 0.63
CA ASN A 35 7.62 -33.53 1.87
C ASN A 35 9.03 -33.35 2.48
N GLY A 36 9.45 -32.13 2.79
CA GLY A 36 10.77 -31.93 3.42
C GLY A 36 11.98 -32.04 2.48
N ASN A 37 11.77 -32.10 1.16
CA ASN A 37 12.81 -32.03 0.14
C ASN A 37 12.69 -30.76 -0.69
N LEU A 38 13.76 -29.97 -0.78
CA LEU A 38 13.91 -28.88 -1.75
C LEU A 38 14.53 -29.45 -3.03
N LEU A 39 13.92 -29.17 -4.17
CA LEU A 39 14.37 -29.56 -5.50
C LEU A 39 14.93 -28.34 -6.23
N GLU A 40 16.10 -28.48 -6.84
CA GLU A 40 16.71 -27.51 -7.76
C GLU A 40 17.20 -28.24 -9.00
N PHE A 41 16.68 -27.87 -10.18
CA PHE A 41 16.95 -28.57 -11.43
C PHE A 41 17.94 -27.82 -12.28
N LYS A 42 18.84 -28.54 -12.95
CA LYS A 42 19.70 -28.02 -14.02
C LYS A 42 19.71 -29.04 -15.15
N THR A 43 19.78 -28.57 -16.40
CA THR A 43 19.99 -29.47 -17.54
C THR A 43 21.29 -30.25 -17.39
N SER A 44 22.34 -29.58 -16.91
CA SER A 44 23.60 -30.19 -16.45
C SER A 44 24.24 -29.35 -15.35
N ILE A 45 24.77 -30.00 -14.31
CA ILE A 45 25.42 -29.36 -13.16
C ILE A 45 26.93 -29.39 -13.36
N ALA A 46 27.49 -28.28 -13.84
CA ALA A 46 28.94 -28.12 -13.97
C ALA A 46 29.63 -27.76 -12.64
N ASP A 47 28.92 -27.06 -11.74
CA ASP A 47 29.42 -26.66 -10.41
C ASP A 47 28.35 -26.92 -9.34
N VAL A 48 28.53 -28.01 -8.61
CA VAL A 48 27.62 -28.42 -7.53
C VAL A 48 27.56 -27.39 -6.41
N ASN A 49 28.66 -26.69 -6.09
CA ASN A 49 28.68 -25.71 -5.01
C ASN A 49 27.86 -24.47 -5.37
N GLN A 50 27.94 -24.02 -6.63
CA GLN A 50 27.16 -22.88 -7.11
C GLN A 50 25.65 -23.15 -7.01
N VAL A 51 25.23 -24.35 -7.44
CA VAL A 51 23.82 -24.77 -7.41
C VAL A 51 23.35 -25.02 -5.97
N LEU A 52 24.20 -25.58 -5.11
CA LEU A 52 23.92 -25.73 -3.68
C LEU A 52 23.66 -24.38 -3.01
N PHE A 53 24.48 -23.37 -3.26
CA PHE A 53 24.28 -22.06 -2.65
C PHE A 53 23.00 -21.38 -3.13
N GLN A 54 22.61 -21.58 -4.39
CA GLN A 54 21.30 -21.17 -4.90
C GLN A 54 20.17 -21.84 -4.12
N ALA A 55 20.25 -23.15 -3.86
CA ALA A 55 19.28 -23.88 -3.05
C ALA A 55 19.21 -23.38 -1.59
N ILE A 56 20.36 -23.08 -0.97
CA ILE A 56 20.42 -22.50 0.39
C ILE A 56 19.70 -21.14 0.45
N LYS A 57 19.85 -20.29 -0.58
CA LYS A 57 19.09 -19.03 -0.68
C LYS A 57 17.58 -19.26 -0.77
N TYR A 58 17.13 -20.34 -1.42
CA TYR A 58 15.72 -20.73 -1.41
C TYR A 58 15.23 -21.20 -0.03
N LEU A 59 16.03 -21.96 0.71
CA LEU A 59 15.72 -22.32 2.10
C LEU A 59 15.57 -21.07 2.99
N SER A 60 16.49 -20.10 2.85
CA SER A 60 16.38 -18.81 3.52
C SER A 60 15.05 -18.09 3.20
N ARG A 61 14.67 -18.09 1.92
CA ARG A 61 13.42 -17.50 1.47
C ARG A 61 12.19 -18.20 2.05
N LEU A 62 12.19 -19.53 2.15
CA LEU A 62 11.13 -20.30 2.80
C LEU A 62 10.99 -19.87 4.27
N ARG A 63 12.10 -19.84 5.03
CA ARG A 63 12.12 -19.36 6.43
C ARG A 63 11.50 -17.97 6.56
N ILE A 64 11.99 -17.00 5.79
CA ILE A 64 11.54 -15.60 5.82
C ILE A 64 10.03 -15.46 5.56
N ASN A 65 9.47 -16.35 4.74
CA ASN A 65 8.05 -16.33 4.38
C ASN A 65 7.18 -17.25 5.24
N GLY A 66 7.71 -17.78 6.35
CA GLY A 66 6.94 -18.59 7.29
C GLY A 66 6.66 -20.02 6.83
N HIS A 67 7.38 -20.51 5.82
CA HIS A 67 7.27 -21.89 5.35
C HIS A 67 8.21 -22.80 6.14
N ASN A 68 7.84 -24.08 6.25
CA ASN A 68 8.76 -25.09 6.79
C ASN A 68 10.03 -25.13 5.95
N VAL A 69 11.18 -25.37 6.58
CA VAL A 69 12.46 -25.51 5.89
C VAL A 69 12.75 -27.00 5.68
N PRO A 70 12.79 -27.47 4.42
CA PRO A 70 13.16 -28.85 4.06
C PRO A 70 14.45 -29.31 4.74
N ALA A 71 14.49 -30.55 5.25
CA ALA A 71 15.71 -31.15 5.77
C ALA A 71 16.68 -31.58 4.65
N ASN A 72 16.17 -31.87 3.46
CA ASN A 72 16.97 -32.32 2.34
C ASN A 72 17.03 -31.26 1.23
N ILE A 73 18.22 -31.11 0.64
CA ILE A 73 18.45 -30.36 -0.59
C ILE A 73 18.81 -31.36 -1.69
N LEU A 74 17.99 -31.44 -2.74
CA LEU A 74 18.20 -32.32 -3.89
C LEU A 74 18.52 -31.47 -5.12
N LEU A 75 19.77 -31.54 -5.58
CA LEU A 75 20.20 -30.89 -6.82
C LEU A 75 20.11 -31.93 -7.94
N VAL A 76 19.24 -31.70 -8.91
CA VAL A 76 18.92 -32.66 -9.97
C VAL A 76 19.61 -32.26 -11.25
N ASP A 77 20.54 -33.09 -11.69
CA ASP A 77 21.15 -33.04 -13.02
C ASP A 77 20.33 -33.90 -13.98
N LEU A 78 19.57 -33.23 -14.85
CA LEU A 78 18.60 -33.87 -15.72
C LEU A 78 19.26 -34.76 -16.79
N ASN A 79 20.30 -34.28 -17.46
CA ASN A 79 20.93 -35.01 -18.57
C ASN A 79 21.90 -36.08 -18.07
N ALA A 80 22.51 -35.88 -16.89
CA ALA A 80 23.34 -36.90 -16.25
C ALA A 80 22.54 -37.93 -15.43
N LEU A 81 21.22 -37.79 -15.35
CA LEU A 81 20.33 -38.62 -14.53
C LEU A 81 20.85 -38.79 -13.08
N THR A 82 21.40 -37.73 -12.51
CA THR A 82 22.09 -37.77 -11.21
C THR A 82 21.47 -36.76 -10.23
N VAL A 83 21.24 -37.19 -8.99
CA VAL A 83 20.82 -36.31 -7.88
C VAL A 83 21.92 -36.22 -6.84
N TYR A 84 22.25 -34.99 -6.44
CA TYR A 84 23.15 -34.68 -5.33
C TYR A 84 22.31 -34.26 -4.12
N LYS A 85 22.32 -35.09 -3.07
CA LYS A 85 21.62 -34.82 -1.80
C LYS A 85 22.58 -34.19 -0.79
N PHE A 86 22.18 -33.04 -0.24
CA PHE A 86 22.79 -32.40 0.93
C PHE A 86 21.79 -32.32 2.10
N ASP A 87 22.30 -32.25 3.33
CA ASP A 87 21.52 -32.00 4.54
C ASP A 87 21.46 -30.49 4.81
N SER A 88 20.24 -29.95 4.97
CA SER A 88 20.04 -28.54 5.29
C SER A 88 20.62 -28.15 6.65
N ASN A 89 20.74 -29.08 7.61
CA ASN A 89 21.32 -28.82 8.93
C ASN A 89 22.78 -28.36 8.86
N ASP A 90 23.53 -28.83 7.86
CA ASP A 90 24.92 -28.41 7.66
C ASP A 90 25.01 -26.91 7.34
N TYR A 91 23.94 -26.31 6.81
CA TYR A 91 23.91 -24.95 6.28
C TYR A 91 23.00 -24.00 7.07
N VAL A 92 22.75 -24.31 8.35
CA VAL A 92 21.88 -23.50 9.23
C VAL A 92 22.33 -22.03 9.27
N GLU A 93 23.62 -21.75 9.38
CA GLU A 93 24.10 -20.36 9.46
C GLU A 93 23.90 -19.60 8.15
N GLU A 94 24.15 -20.24 7.01
CA GLU A 94 23.99 -19.66 5.68
C GLU A 94 22.52 -19.45 5.33
N LEU A 95 21.66 -20.42 5.65
CA LEU A 95 20.23 -20.25 5.41
C LEU A 95 19.69 -19.13 6.28
N HIS A 96 20.15 -18.93 7.54
CA HIS A 96 19.71 -17.82 8.40
C HIS A 96 20.12 -16.41 7.95
N GLN A 97 20.91 -16.27 6.87
CA GLN A 97 21.23 -14.97 6.29
C GLN A 97 20.08 -14.42 5.42
N PRO A 98 19.79 -13.11 5.47
CA PRO A 98 18.84 -12.48 4.56
C PRO A 98 19.50 -12.16 3.21
N TYR A 99 19.00 -12.76 2.13
CA TYR A 99 19.47 -12.50 0.76
C TYR A 99 18.55 -11.53 0.02
N THR A 100 19.09 -10.42 -0.46
CA THR A 100 18.32 -9.37 -1.15
C THR A 100 18.33 -9.47 -2.67
N THR A 101 19.19 -10.31 -3.26
CA THR A 101 19.28 -10.55 -4.70
C THR A 101 18.55 -11.84 -5.09
N ALA A 102 18.32 -12.04 -6.40
CA ALA A 102 17.75 -13.30 -6.88
C ALA A 102 18.68 -14.47 -6.53
N ALA A 103 18.12 -15.63 -6.16
CA ALA A 103 18.87 -16.80 -5.71
C ALA A 103 19.92 -17.30 -6.71
N SER A 104 19.72 -17.04 -8.01
CA SER A 104 20.65 -17.40 -9.08
C SER A 104 21.83 -16.43 -9.29
N ARG A 105 21.90 -15.33 -8.52
CA ARG A 105 22.97 -14.32 -8.64
C ARG A 105 23.98 -14.44 -7.51
N ASP A 106 25.23 -14.09 -7.81
CA ASP A 106 26.33 -13.99 -6.84
C ASP A 106 26.55 -15.30 -6.08
N ASN A 107 26.68 -16.41 -6.82
CA ASN A 107 26.85 -17.76 -6.27
C ASN A 107 28.27 -18.32 -6.36
N LYS A 108 29.19 -17.60 -6.98
CA LYS A 108 30.58 -18.04 -7.16
C LYS A 108 31.33 -17.98 -5.83
N GLY A 109 32.21 -18.96 -5.60
CA GLY A 109 33.11 -18.99 -4.44
C GLY A 109 32.54 -19.67 -3.19
N PHE A 110 31.29 -20.14 -3.21
CA PHE A 110 30.73 -20.97 -2.13
C PHE A 110 31.40 -22.35 -2.11
N ARG A 111 31.52 -22.95 -0.92
CA ARG A 111 32.08 -24.30 -0.73
C ARG A 111 31.16 -25.13 0.17
N ALA A 112 30.76 -26.30 -0.31
CA ALA A 112 30.01 -27.25 0.51
C ALA A 112 30.81 -27.67 1.75
N LYS A 113 30.12 -27.83 2.88
CA LYS A 113 30.72 -28.25 4.16
C LYS A 113 30.94 -29.77 4.23
N GLY A 114 30.17 -30.52 3.45
CA GLY A 114 30.24 -31.98 3.36
C GLY A 114 30.14 -32.45 1.91
N LYS A 115 30.46 -33.73 1.69
CA LYS A 115 30.24 -34.38 0.39
C LYS A 115 28.75 -34.74 0.24
N PRO A 116 28.14 -34.53 -0.92
CA PRO A 116 26.76 -34.96 -1.14
C PRO A 116 26.67 -36.49 -1.19
N VAL A 117 25.51 -37.01 -0.84
CA VAL A 117 25.11 -38.36 -1.27
C VAL A 117 24.73 -38.26 -2.75
N VAL A 118 25.34 -39.09 -3.59
CA VAL A 118 25.15 -39.05 -5.05
C VAL A 118 24.32 -40.25 -5.47
N ILE A 119 23.16 -40.00 -6.07
CA ILE A 119 22.26 -41.02 -6.61
C ILE A 119 22.34 -40.92 -8.13
N LYS A 120 22.88 -41.96 -8.77
CA LYS A 120 22.99 -42.04 -10.23
C LYS A 120 21.82 -42.82 -10.81
N ASP A 121 21.58 -42.64 -12.10
CA ASP A 121 20.55 -43.33 -12.87
C ASP A 121 19.19 -43.28 -12.16
N TYR A 122 18.77 -42.06 -11.78
CA TYR A 122 17.60 -41.88 -10.93
C TYR A 122 16.28 -42.33 -11.58
N LEU A 123 16.25 -42.62 -12.89
CA LEU A 123 15.09 -43.20 -13.59
C LEU A 123 15.14 -44.73 -13.69
N ASP A 124 16.20 -45.36 -13.20
CA ASP A 124 16.41 -46.82 -13.25
C ASP A 124 16.94 -47.33 -11.90
N THR A 125 18.22 -47.69 -11.82
CA THR A 125 18.79 -48.30 -10.60
C THR A 125 18.74 -47.39 -9.36
N GLY A 126 18.71 -46.06 -9.54
CA GLY A 126 18.56 -45.07 -8.48
C GLY A 126 17.12 -44.67 -8.15
N ALA A 127 16.12 -45.14 -8.91
CA ALA A 127 14.74 -44.65 -8.79
C ALA A 127 14.12 -44.89 -7.42
N GLN A 128 14.37 -46.07 -6.83
CA GLN A 128 13.85 -46.39 -5.49
C GLN A 128 14.40 -45.44 -4.42
N ALA A 129 15.67 -45.05 -4.51
CA ALA A 129 16.27 -44.11 -3.57
C ALA A 129 15.64 -42.70 -3.66
N ILE A 130 15.26 -42.26 -4.87
CA ILE A 130 14.51 -41.00 -5.04
C ILE A 130 13.10 -41.12 -4.48
N VAL A 131 12.41 -42.24 -4.75
CA VAL A 131 11.07 -42.50 -4.20
C VAL A 131 11.10 -42.47 -2.68
N ASP A 132 12.12 -43.08 -2.06
CA ASP A 132 12.26 -43.12 -0.61
C ASP A 132 12.54 -41.72 -0.04
N LEU A 133 13.45 -40.94 -0.65
CA LEU A 133 13.69 -39.55 -0.26
C LEU A 133 12.43 -38.68 -0.35
N LEU A 134 11.68 -38.78 -1.46
CA LEU A 134 10.47 -37.98 -1.67
C LEU A 134 9.29 -38.38 -0.77
N LYS A 135 9.37 -39.55 -0.12
CA LYS A 135 8.42 -40.00 0.91
C LYS A 135 8.79 -39.54 2.33
N GLU A 136 10.04 -39.14 2.58
CA GLU A 136 10.40 -38.53 3.86
C GLU A 136 9.50 -37.32 4.12
N GLU A 137 9.27 -36.96 5.39
CA GLU A 137 8.51 -35.74 5.74
C GLU A 137 9.27 -34.98 6.84
N CYS A 138 10.52 -34.65 6.53
CA CYS A 138 11.46 -34.11 7.49
C CYS A 138 11.75 -32.63 7.23
N PHE A 139 11.61 -31.84 8.28
CA PHE A 139 11.93 -30.41 8.28
C PHE A 139 12.92 -30.13 9.40
N ILE A 140 13.73 -29.09 9.24
CA ILE A 140 14.66 -28.66 10.28
C ILE A 140 14.06 -27.50 11.08
N PRO A 141 14.28 -27.46 12.40
CA PRO A 141 13.90 -26.32 13.20
C PRO A 141 14.74 -25.08 12.81
N ILE A 142 14.10 -23.91 12.81
CA ILE A 142 14.77 -22.64 12.56
C ILE A 142 14.76 -21.75 13.80
N ARG A 143 15.70 -20.80 13.86
CA ARG A 143 15.67 -19.70 14.82
C ARG A 143 14.78 -18.61 14.25
N ILE A 144 13.82 -18.19 15.05
CA ILE A 144 12.99 -17.03 14.70
C ILE A 144 13.80 -15.77 14.95
N THR A 145 14.02 -15.03 13.88
CA THR A 145 14.73 -13.76 13.80
C THR A 145 13.79 -12.70 13.27
N GLU A 146 14.21 -11.44 13.37
CA GLU A 146 13.41 -10.30 12.96
C GLU A 146 12.94 -10.35 11.48
N ASP A 147 13.74 -10.92 10.58
CA ASP A 147 13.40 -11.06 9.16
C ASP A 147 12.27 -12.06 8.89
N CYS A 148 11.97 -12.98 9.82
CA CYS A 148 10.97 -14.03 9.61
C CYS A 148 9.81 -14.02 10.61
N VAL A 149 9.97 -13.42 11.80
CA VAL A 149 8.99 -13.49 12.90
C VAL A 149 7.57 -13.07 12.50
N VAL A 150 7.42 -12.07 11.64
CA VAL A 150 6.10 -11.60 11.17
C VAL A 150 5.39 -12.66 10.34
N ALA A 151 6.10 -13.34 9.44
CA ALA A 151 5.50 -14.35 8.58
C ALA A 151 5.08 -15.59 9.38
N TRP A 152 5.88 -15.98 10.38
CA TRP A 152 5.56 -17.07 11.30
C TRP A 152 4.38 -16.73 12.21
N ALA A 153 4.30 -15.50 12.73
CA ALA A 153 3.12 -15.03 13.47
C ALA A 153 1.85 -15.07 12.60
N GLU A 154 1.92 -14.58 11.36
CA GLU A 154 0.78 -14.60 10.43
C GLU A 154 0.34 -16.02 10.04
N ARG A 155 1.29 -16.96 9.95
CA ARG A 155 0.99 -18.38 9.80
C ARG A 155 0.29 -18.94 11.03
N PHE A 156 0.80 -18.65 12.23
CA PHE A 156 0.22 -19.10 13.48
C PHE A 156 -1.24 -18.67 13.61
N TYR A 157 -1.56 -17.39 13.35
CA TYR A 157 -2.93 -16.88 13.41
C TYR A 157 -3.87 -17.52 12.37
N ARG A 158 -3.33 -17.97 11.24
CA ARG A 158 -4.10 -18.64 10.20
C ARG A 158 -4.40 -20.10 10.57
N GLU A 159 -3.44 -20.80 11.18
CA GLU A 159 -3.55 -22.21 11.53
C GLU A 159 -4.25 -22.43 12.87
N VAL A 160 -4.00 -21.57 13.87
CA VAL A 160 -4.60 -21.62 15.20
C VAL A 160 -5.70 -20.57 15.30
N ARG A 161 -6.93 -20.97 14.94
CA ARG A 161 -8.08 -20.06 14.89
C ARG A 161 -8.33 -19.41 16.26
N GLY A 162 -8.47 -18.08 16.27
CA GLY A 162 -8.75 -17.30 17.48
C GLY A 162 -7.53 -16.97 18.32
N SER A 163 -6.34 -17.41 17.92
CA SER A 163 -5.08 -16.96 18.52
C SER A 163 -4.76 -15.50 18.15
N ASP A 164 -3.85 -14.89 18.90
CA ASP A 164 -3.43 -13.51 18.72
C ASP A 164 -1.97 -13.29 19.14
N LYS A 165 -1.51 -12.04 19.11
CA LYS A 165 -0.15 -11.63 19.51
C LYS A 165 0.24 -12.13 20.91
N ALA A 166 -0.69 -12.13 21.87
CA ALA A 166 -0.38 -12.62 23.22
C ALA A 166 -0.17 -14.14 23.22
N ALA A 167 -1.00 -14.90 22.52
CA ALA A 167 -0.78 -16.34 22.35
C ALA A 167 0.53 -16.69 21.63
N PHE A 168 1.08 -15.77 20.83
CA PHE A 168 2.35 -15.96 20.13
C PHE A 168 3.56 -15.52 21.00
N LEU A 169 3.46 -14.41 21.73
CA LEU A 169 4.58 -13.74 22.41
C LEU A 169 4.51 -13.74 23.94
N ASN A 170 3.57 -14.39 24.64
CA ASN A 170 3.59 -14.32 26.10
C ASN A 170 4.88 -14.94 26.67
N ASN A 171 5.68 -14.17 27.41
CA ASN A 171 6.93 -14.63 28.02
C ASN A 171 6.86 -14.71 29.56
N ASP A 172 5.71 -14.39 30.14
CA ASP A 172 5.50 -14.37 31.59
C ASP A 172 4.48 -15.45 32.00
N PRO A 173 4.92 -16.53 32.67
CA PRO A 173 4.02 -17.59 33.10
C PRO A 173 3.00 -17.12 34.15
N ALA A 174 3.25 -16.01 34.85
CA ALA A 174 2.30 -15.43 35.79
C ALA A 174 1.12 -14.74 35.09
N LYS A 175 1.28 -14.38 33.80
CA LYS A 175 0.23 -13.74 32.97
C LYS A 175 -0.57 -14.74 32.13
N GLY A 176 -0.21 -16.02 32.17
CA GLY A 176 -0.86 -17.09 31.42
C GLY A 176 0.15 -18.08 30.84
N PRO A 177 -0.30 -19.02 30.00
CA PRO A 177 0.60 -19.96 29.33
C PRO A 177 1.64 -19.22 28.48
N LEU A 178 2.85 -19.76 28.41
CA LEU A 178 3.88 -19.25 27.51
C LEU A 178 3.37 -19.26 26.06
N GLY A 179 3.79 -18.24 25.31
CA GLY A 179 3.43 -18.05 23.92
C GLY A 179 4.15 -19.05 23.02
N GLU A 180 3.60 -19.24 21.82
CA GLU A 180 4.14 -20.17 20.80
C GLU A 180 5.63 -19.95 20.51
N LEU A 181 6.12 -18.71 20.60
CA LEU A 181 7.52 -18.39 20.34
C LEU A 181 8.45 -18.85 21.48
N LYS A 182 7.96 -18.93 22.73
CA LYS A 182 8.74 -19.37 23.90
C LYS A 182 8.55 -20.86 24.20
N ASP A 183 7.36 -21.39 23.96
CA ASP A 183 7.01 -22.81 24.11
C ASP A 183 6.25 -23.30 22.86
N PRO A 184 6.98 -23.71 21.79
CA PRO A 184 6.38 -24.10 20.51
C PRO A 184 5.51 -25.35 20.65
N ARG A 185 4.21 -25.20 20.36
CA ARG A 185 3.20 -26.28 20.38
C ARG A 185 2.70 -26.58 18.99
N GLN A 186 2.24 -25.56 18.27
CA GLN A 186 1.83 -25.66 16.86
C GLN A 186 3.01 -25.89 15.93
N PHE A 187 4.13 -25.22 16.20
CA PHE A 187 5.38 -25.26 15.44
C PHE A 187 6.44 -26.12 16.10
N LYS A 188 6.03 -27.08 16.92
CA LYS A 188 6.94 -28.05 17.53
C LYS A 188 7.77 -28.76 16.46
N GLY A 189 9.09 -28.73 16.61
CA GLY A 189 10.04 -29.29 15.64
C GLY A 189 10.30 -28.43 14.40
N LEU A 190 9.57 -27.33 14.21
CA LEU A 190 9.75 -26.40 13.09
C LEU A 190 10.48 -25.12 13.50
N ILE A 191 10.38 -24.72 14.77
CA ILE A 191 11.12 -23.58 15.32
C ILE A 191 11.80 -23.98 16.63
N HIS A 192 12.92 -23.35 16.93
CA HIS A 192 13.51 -23.39 18.25
C HIS A 192 12.78 -22.45 19.22
N PRO A 193 12.58 -22.82 20.50
CA PRO A 193 12.16 -21.90 21.53
C PRO A 193 13.03 -20.64 21.53
N TYR A 194 12.41 -19.47 21.56
CA TYR A 194 13.13 -18.20 21.58
C TYR A 194 13.90 -18.05 22.89
N PRO A 195 15.22 -17.87 22.83
CA PRO A 195 16.06 -17.94 24.04
C PRO A 195 15.93 -16.69 24.91
N GLY A 196 15.59 -15.53 24.33
CA GLY A 196 15.58 -14.25 25.05
C GLY A 196 14.50 -14.14 26.14
N ASP A 197 14.83 -13.42 27.20
CA ASP A 197 13.90 -13.08 28.30
C ASP A 197 13.02 -11.87 27.96
N SER A 198 13.32 -11.16 26.88
CA SER A 198 12.49 -10.09 26.30
C SER A 198 12.50 -10.13 24.77
N TYR A 199 11.60 -9.38 24.15
CA TYR A 199 11.49 -9.26 22.69
C TYR A 199 12.15 -7.98 22.16
N ALA A 200 13.23 -7.54 22.79
CA ALA A 200 13.94 -6.31 22.41
C ALA A 200 14.34 -6.29 20.92
N GLU A 201 14.74 -7.44 20.36
CA GLU A 201 15.06 -7.61 18.92
C GLU A 201 13.88 -7.24 18.01
N PHE A 202 12.63 -7.47 18.46
CA PHE A 202 11.42 -7.24 17.68
C PHE A 202 10.72 -5.92 18.01
N SER A 203 11.26 -5.12 18.93
CA SER A 203 10.65 -3.89 19.47
C SER A 203 10.13 -2.93 18.40
N TYR A 204 10.80 -2.84 17.26
CA TYR A 204 10.45 -1.92 16.17
C TYR A 204 9.47 -2.50 15.13
N ILE A 205 9.12 -3.78 15.25
CA ILE A 205 8.14 -4.47 14.41
C ILE A 205 7.00 -5.10 15.22
N LEU A 206 6.88 -4.79 16.51
CA LEU A 206 5.80 -5.29 17.38
C LEU A 206 4.41 -4.94 16.86
N ASP A 207 4.27 -3.80 16.17
CA ASP A 207 3.03 -3.38 15.51
C ASP A 207 2.62 -4.39 14.41
N ARG A 208 3.61 -4.93 13.69
CA ARG A 208 3.42 -5.94 12.63
C ARG A 208 3.13 -7.34 13.16
N LEU A 209 3.30 -7.59 14.45
CA LEU A 209 2.97 -8.88 15.08
C LEU A 209 1.53 -8.97 15.55
N ASN A 210 0.75 -7.89 15.48
CA ASN A 210 -0.68 -7.94 15.75
C ASN A 210 -1.42 -8.84 14.74
N ASP A 211 -2.56 -9.41 15.11
CA ASP A 211 -3.40 -10.10 14.14
C ASP A 211 -4.01 -9.09 13.13
N LYS A 212 -4.53 -9.59 12.01
CA LYS A 212 -5.01 -8.74 10.91
C LYS A 212 -6.09 -7.74 11.33
N LEU A 213 -6.99 -8.09 12.25
CA LEU A 213 -8.03 -7.17 12.71
C LEU A 213 -7.41 -6.07 13.59
N LYS A 214 -6.57 -6.46 14.57
CA LYS A 214 -5.85 -5.49 15.40
C LYS A 214 -4.97 -4.55 14.58
N LYS A 215 -4.26 -5.02 13.53
CA LYS A 215 -3.48 -4.14 12.61
C LYS A 215 -4.36 -3.06 11.94
N ILE A 216 -5.60 -3.40 11.57
CA ILE A 216 -6.55 -2.46 10.93
C ILE A 216 -7.06 -1.44 11.95
N GLU A 217 -7.32 -1.87 13.19
CA GLU A 217 -7.89 -1.02 14.25
C GLU A 217 -6.83 -0.12 14.90
N LEU A 218 -5.67 -0.67 15.25
CA LEU A 218 -4.55 0.03 15.87
C LEU A 218 -3.91 1.04 14.92
N GLY A 219 -3.95 0.78 13.60
CA GLY A 219 -3.16 1.48 12.60
C GLY A 219 -1.67 1.14 12.68
N ALA A 220 -0.90 1.54 11.66
CA ALA A 220 0.56 1.43 11.66
C ALA A 220 1.18 2.78 12.05
N PHE A 221 2.18 2.79 12.93
CA PHE A 221 2.83 4.02 13.43
C PHE A 221 4.35 3.90 13.65
N TYR A 222 5.00 2.85 13.10
CA TYR A 222 6.46 2.78 13.07
C TYR A 222 7.08 3.98 12.33
N THR A 223 8.07 4.62 12.93
CA THR A 223 8.82 5.74 12.32
C THR A 223 10.27 5.31 12.05
N PRO A 224 10.72 5.32 10.78
CA PRO A 224 12.10 4.96 10.44
C PRO A 224 13.14 5.90 11.06
N GLU A 225 14.22 5.34 11.59
CA GLU A 225 15.33 6.09 12.21
C GLU A 225 15.80 7.32 11.40
N PRO A 226 16.07 7.22 10.09
CA PRO A 226 16.51 8.39 9.32
C PRO A 226 15.49 9.55 9.33
N TYR A 227 14.19 9.23 9.36
CA TYR A 227 13.12 10.22 9.45
C TYR A 227 12.94 10.74 10.88
N VAL A 228 13.16 9.91 11.91
CA VAL A 228 13.20 10.36 13.31
C VAL A 228 14.25 11.44 13.48
N LYS A 229 15.52 11.12 13.14
CA LYS A 229 16.65 12.06 13.24
C LYS A 229 16.39 13.35 12.48
N LYS A 230 15.76 13.26 11.30
CA LYS A 230 15.41 14.45 10.53
C LYS A 230 14.31 15.28 11.20
N SER A 231 13.31 14.64 11.78
CA SER A 231 12.23 15.33 12.50
C SER A 231 12.69 16.01 13.79
N HIS A 232 13.77 15.55 14.42
CA HIS A 232 14.35 16.23 15.59
C HIS A 232 14.82 17.66 15.30
N GLU A 233 15.11 18.01 14.05
CA GLU A 233 15.38 19.41 13.70
C GLU A 233 14.15 20.30 13.96
N LEU A 234 12.94 19.80 13.72
CA LEU A 234 11.69 20.51 14.00
C LEU A 234 11.39 20.53 15.49
N LEU A 235 11.67 19.44 16.21
CA LEU A 235 11.55 19.39 17.67
C LEU A 235 12.47 20.42 18.33
N ARG A 236 13.75 20.46 17.97
CA ARG A 236 14.72 21.43 18.50
C ARG A 236 14.36 22.87 18.10
N GLU A 237 13.72 23.06 16.96
CA GLU A 237 13.14 24.35 16.59
C GLU A 237 11.93 24.75 17.46
N ALA A 238 11.11 23.78 17.88
CA ALA A 238 10.07 24.02 18.89
C ALA A 238 10.65 24.35 20.27
N ILE A 239 11.69 23.63 20.71
CA ILE A 239 12.39 23.91 21.98
C ILE A 239 13.00 25.31 21.98
N ARG A 240 13.62 25.75 20.88
CA ARG A 240 14.16 27.12 20.75
C ARG A 240 13.10 28.23 20.82
N ARG A 241 11.82 27.89 20.64
CA ARG A 241 10.71 28.86 20.76
C ARG A 241 10.21 29.00 22.20
N VAL A 242 10.69 28.17 23.13
CA VAL A 242 10.37 28.29 24.56
C VAL A 242 10.91 29.62 25.07
N PRO A 243 10.09 30.46 25.74
CA PRO A 243 10.55 31.72 26.30
C PRO A 243 11.68 31.52 27.31
N ALA A 244 12.61 32.48 27.38
CA ALA A 244 13.66 32.45 28.40
C ALA A 244 13.05 32.47 29.80
N GLY A 245 13.49 31.56 30.67
CA GLY A 245 12.96 31.39 32.03
C GLY A 245 11.80 30.39 32.14
N ASN A 246 11.18 29.99 31.03
CA ASN A 246 10.12 28.98 31.03
C ASN A 246 10.70 27.56 30.96
N ASP A 247 10.04 26.60 31.63
CA ASP A 247 10.25 25.17 31.39
C ASP A 247 9.52 24.73 30.11
N TYR A 248 9.78 23.51 29.65
CA TYR A 248 8.98 22.85 28.62
C TYR A 248 8.77 21.37 28.91
N VAL A 249 7.74 20.82 28.30
CA VAL A 249 7.46 19.38 28.28
C VAL A 249 7.21 18.92 26.85
N ILE A 250 7.81 17.78 26.49
CA ILE A 250 7.58 17.10 25.22
C ILE A 250 6.62 15.96 25.49
N ILE A 251 5.49 15.90 24.79
CA ILE A 251 4.47 14.88 25.01
C ILE A 251 4.28 14.08 23.73
N ASP A 252 4.42 12.76 23.85
CA ASP A 252 4.06 11.80 22.82
C ASP A 252 2.95 10.88 23.33
N ARG A 253 1.71 11.15 22.90
CA ARG A 253 0.54 10.38 23.34
C ARG A 253 0.42 9.01 22.65
N CYS A 254 1.30 8.69 21.71
CA CYS A 254 1.23 7.49 20.89
C CYS A 254 2.63 6.97 20.54
N ALA A 255 3.50 6.90 21.54
CA ALA A 255 4.94 6.62 21.38
C ALA A 255 5.22 5.22 20.84
N GLY A 256 4.29 4.28 20.99
CA GLY A 256 4.53 2.87 20.71
C GLY A 256 5.64 2.34 21.58
N THR A 257 6.72 1.86 20.94
CA THR A 257 7.97 1.46 21.61
C THR A 257 8.99 2.60 21.77
N GLY A 258 8.67 3.84 21.41
CA GLY A 258 9.51 5.01 21.66
C GLY A 258 10.47 5.38 20.53
N ASN A 259 10.12 5.03 19.28
CA ASN A 259 11.00 5.30 18.13
C ASN A 259 11.35 6.78 17.96
N LEU A 260 10.44 7.71 18.29
CA LEU A 260 10.69 9.15 18.20
C LEU A 260 11.70 9.64 19.24
N GLN A 261 11.84 8.92 20.36
CA GLN A 261 12.66 9.29 21.52
C GLN A 261 14.09 8.73 21.44
N ARG A 262 14.33 7.66 20.69
CA ARG A 262 15.60 6.90 20.64
C ARG A 262 16.89 7.71 20.41
N PHE A 263 16.81 8.88 19.77
CA PHE A 263 18.00 9.71 19.47
C PHE A 263 17.98 11.09 20.15
N LEU A 264 17.09 11.28 21.12
CA LEU A 264 17.10 12.46 21.97
C LEU A 264 18.27 12.37 22.96
N THR A 265 18.78 13.53 23.37
CA THR A 265 19.77 13.64 24.45
C THR A 265 19.14 13.33 25.81
N GLU A 266 19.96 13.02 26.81
CA GLU A 266 19.48 12.80 28.19
C GLU A 266 18.70 14.01 28.72
N ASP A 267 19.19 15.22 28.44
CA ASP A 267 18.51 16.47 28.75
C ASP A 267 17.14 16.52 28.08
N GLU A 268 17.07 16.39 26.74
CA GLU A 268 15.81 16.36 26.00
C GLU A 268 14.83 15.30 26.54
N LEU A 269 15.31 14.08 26.84
CA LEU A 269 14.51 12.98 27.39
C LEU A 269 13.94 13.31 28.78
N SER A 270 14.68 14.01 29.63
CA SER A 270 14.21 14.40 30.96
C SER A 270 12.96 15.32 30.95
N HIS A 271 12.68 15.94 29.79
CA HIS A 271 11.47 16.73 29.53
C HIS A 271 10.34 15.95 28.84
N VAL A 272 10.52 14.65 28.52
CA VAL A 272 9.58 13.86 27.73
C VAL A 272 8.57 13.11 28.60
N ILE A 273 7.30 13.10 28.18
CA ILE A 273 6.26 12.19 28.66
C ILE A 273 5.85 11.30 27.48
N VAL A 274 5.91 9.99 27.66
CA VAL A 274 5.51 9.00 26.63
C VAL A 274 4.28 8.22 27.06
N ASN A 275 3.45 7.85 26.09
CA ASN A 275 2.28 7.00 26.30
C ASN A 275 2.14 5.97 25.17
N THR A 276 1.70 4.77 25.52
CA THR A 276 1.13 3.83 24.56
C THR A 276 -0.01 3.04 25.22
N TYR A 277 -0.96 2.61 24.41
CA TYR A 277 -2.12 1.85 24.87
C TYR A 277 -2.01 0.35 24.59
N GLU A 278 -1.05 -0.10 23.77
CA GLU A 278 -0.83 -1.52 23.49
C GLU A 278 0.13 -2.12 24.53
N GLU A 279 -0.25 -3.27 25.08
CA GLU A 279 0.41 -3.86 26.24
C GLU A 279 1.88 -4.23 26.00
N PHE A 280 2.21 -4.86 24.88
CA PHE A 280 3.58 -5.29 24.58
C PHE A 280 4.48 -4.11 24.25
N GLU A 281 3.95 -3.13 23.52
CA GLU A 281 4.66 -1.88 23.24
C GLU A 281 4.95 -1.12 24.54
N TYR A 282 3.99 -1.09 25.47
CA TYR A 282 4.19 -0.47 26.78
C TYR A 282 5.35 -1.11 27.55
N LEU A 283 5.43 -2.44 27.56
CA LEU A 283 6.50 -3.16 28.27
C LEU A 283 7.88 -2.79 27.72
N GLU A 284 8.03 -2.71 26.39
CA GLU A 284 9.29 -2.28 25.76
C GLU A 284 9.57 -0.80 25.98
N LEU A 285 8.56 0.07 25.84
CA LEU A 285 8.68 1.51 26.08
C LEU A 285 9.14 1.80 27.51
N ALA A 286 8.53 1.14 28.50
CA ALA A 286 8.87 1.29 29.91
C ALA A 286 10.26 0.72 30.22
N ARG A 287 10.64 -0.40 29.59
CA ARG A 287 11.98 -1.00 29.73
C ARG A 287 13.06 -0.08 29.19
N GLU A 288 12.84 0.54 28.03
CA GLU A 288 13.85 1.35 27.35
C GLU A 288 13.94 2.77 27.93
N PHE A 289 12.81 3.44 28.15
CA PHE A 289 12.77 4.86 28.47
C PHE A 289 12.31 5.19 29.90
N GLY A 290 11.78 4.23 30.66
CA GLY A 290 11.08 4.50 31.91
C GLY A 290 11.88 5.20 32.99
N GLN A 291 13.21 5.10 32.98
CA GLN A 291 14.12 5.81 33.91
C GLN A 291 14.75 7.09 33.33
N GLN A 292 14.54 7.35 32.05
CA GLN A 292 15.14 8.48 31.32
C GLN A 292 14.13 9.60 31.06
N VAL A 293 12.86 9.24 30.94
CA VAL A 293 11.77 10.18 30.65
C VAL A 293 11.12 10.69 31.93
N ARG A 294 10.50 11.87 31.84
CA ARG A 294 9.74 12.52 32.92
C ARG A 294 8.61 11.64 33.44
N ALA A 295 7.93 10.93 32.54
CA ALA A 295 6.95 9.90 32.89
C ALA A 295 6.61 8.99 31.72
N VAL A 296 6.25 7.74 32.06
CA VAL A 296 5.53 6.83 31.17
C VAL A 296 4.07 6.80 31.62
N ILE A 297 3.13 6.88 30.68
CA ILE A 297 1.70 6.69 30.93
C ILE A 297 1.27 5.36 30.30
N PRO A 298 0.59 4.48 31.06
CA PRO A 298 0.38 4.54 32.52
C PRO A 298 1.70 4.41 33.32
N PRO A 299 1.76 4.84 34.59
CA PRO A 299 3.01 4.79 35.37
C PRO A 299 3.46 3.36 35.74
N THR A 300 2.53 2.41 35.73
CA THR A 300 2.83 0.99 35.86
C THR A 300 1.87 0.19 34.98
N PHE A 301 2.27 -1.04 34.63
CA PHE A 301 1.42 -1.96 33.90
C PHE A 301 0.04 -2.16 34.57
N LYS A 302 0.01 -2.35 35.90
CA LYS A 302 -1.23 -2.52 36.68
C LYS A 302 -2.09 -1.26 36.68
N ALA A 303 -1.48 -0.09 36.79
CA ALA A 303 -2.19 1.19 36.69
C ALA A 303 -2.76 1.43 35.28
N GLY A 304 -2.29 0.69 34.29
CA GLY A 304 -2.81 0.69 32.93
C GLY A 304 -4.21 0.12 32.77
N ASP A 305 -4.72 -0.61 33.77
CA ASP A 305 -5.99 -1.34 33.69
C ASP A 305 -5.99 -2.30 32.47
N PRO A 306 -5.15 -3.36 32.50
CA PRO A 306 -4.93 -4.24 31.36
C PRO A 306 -6.20 -5.02 30.99
N LYS A 307 -6.60 -4.93 29.72
CA LYS A 307 -7.77 -5.63 29.19
C LYS A 307 -7.55 -6.00 27.73
N ARG A 308 -7.57 -7.31 27.43
CA ARG A 308 -7.49 -7.86 26.07
C ARG A 308 -6.27 -7.37 25.27
N GLY A 309 -5.11 -7.21 25.92
CA GLY A 309 -3.87 -6.72 25.30
C GLY A 309 -3.77 -5.19 25.17
N PHE A 310 -4.65 -4.45 25.85
CA PHE A 310 -4.62 -2.98 25.90
C PHE A 310 -4.55 -2.47 27.34
N LEU A 311 -4.04 -1.25 27.49
CA LEU A 311 -4.02 -0.49 28.74
C LEU A 311 -5.04 0.64 28.63
N LEU A 312 -6.21 0.48 29.24
CA LEU A 312 -7.34 1.40 29.10
C LEU A 312 -7.01 2.83 29.56
N ASN A 313 -6.13 2.98 30.56
CA ASN A 313 -5.66 4.29 31.01
C ASN A 313 -4.62 4.93 30.07
N GLY A 314 -4.08 4.19 29.11
CA GLY A 314 -3.21 4.67 28.05
C GLY A 314 -3.94 5.06 26.76
N ASP A 315 -5.26 4.88 26.68
CA ASP A 315 -6.03 5.29 25.50
C ASP A 315 -6.15 6.81 25.42
N ALA A 316 -5.28 7.43 24.61
CA ALA A 316 -5.22 8.87 24.38
C ALA A 316 -6.52 9.51 23.85
N LEU A 317 -7.46 8.71 23.35
CA LEU A 317 -8.76 9.16 22.84
C LEU A 317 -9.92 8.96 23.84
N SER A 318 -9.62 8.41 25.01
CA SER A 318 -10.58 8.23 26.10
C SER A 318 -10.73 9.49 26.96
N ASP A 319 -11.86 9.59 27.67
CA ASP A 319 -12.03 10.61 28.71
C ASP A 319 -11.14 10.37 29.92
N ARG A 320 -10.81 9.11 30.22
CA ARG A 320 -9.89 8.73 31.31
C ARG A 320 -8.50 9.30 31.09
N PHE A 321 -8.02 9.31 29.84
CA PHE A 321 -6.72 9.90 29.52
C PHE A 321 -6.79 11.44 29.48
N VAL A 322 -7.78 12.01 28.80
CA VAL A 322 -7.85 13.47 28.59
C VAL A 322 -8.27 14.23 29.85
N LEU A 323 -9.19 13.68 30.65
CA LEU A 323 -9.74 14.35 31.84
C LEU A 323 -9.29 13.72 33.17
N GLY A 324 -8.59 12.58 33.13
CA GLY A 324 -8.24 11.79 34.31
C GLY A 324 -9.15 10.60 34.58
N GLY A 325 -8.57 9.57 35.19
CA GLY A 325 -9.25 8.33 35.58
C GLY A 325 -10.09 8.52 36.84
N LEU A 326 -11.14 7.71 37.02
CA LEU A 326 -11.95 7.75 38.23
C LEU A 326 -11.25 6.96 39.35
N ASN A 327 -11.12 7.57 40.52
CA ASN A 327 -10.75 6.85 41.74
C ASN A 327 -11.95 6.06 42.30
N LYS A 328 -11.75 5.36 43.42
CA LYS A 328 -12.80 4.55 44.06
C LYS A 328 -14.03 5.35 44.50
N GLN A 329 -13.89 6.66 44.65
CA GLN A 329 -14.93 7.60 45.06
C GLN A 329 -15.62 8.27 43.85
N GLY A 330 -15.26 7.89 42.63
CA GLY A 330 -15.83 8.50 41.41
C GLY A 330 -15.30 9.90 41.11
N VAL A 331 -14.19 10.31 41.73
CA VAL A 331 -13.53 11.60 41.46
C VAL A 331 -12.48 11.40 40.37
N ARG A 332 -12.41 12.33 39.41
CA ARG A 332 -11.37 12.30 38.37
C ARG A 332 -10.02 12.68 38.96
N VAL A 333 -9.04 11.84 38.71
CA VAL A 333 -7.63 12.06 39.02
C VAL A 333 -6.90 12.19 37.68
N PRO A 334 -6.48 13.41 37.31
CA PRO A 334 -5.72 13.64 36.08
C PRO A 334 -4.43 12.83 36.06
N ASN A 335 -3.94 12.53 34.86
CA ASN A 335 -2.59 11.98 34.72
C ASN A 335 -1.53 13.09 34.86
N VAL A 336 -0.26 12.68 34.82
CA VAL A 336 0.91 13.53 35.00
C VAL A 336 1.02 14.69 33.99
N ILE A 337 0.30 14.67 32.86
CA ILE A 337 0.32 15.77 31.89
C ILE A 337 -0.34 17.03 32.47
N GLN A 338 -1.37 16.87 33.30
CA GLN A 338 -2.21 17.99 33.76
C GLN A 338 -1.41 19.05 34.53
N GLN A 339 -0.44 18.66 35.36
CA GLN A 339 0.38 19.62 36.11
C GLN A 339 1.16 20.58 35.19
N TYR A 340 1.52 20.13 33.99
CA TYR A 340 2.19 20.98 32.99
C TYR A 340 1.17 21.83 32.21
N LEU A 341 -0.04 21.29 31.98
CA LEU A 341 -1.16 22.04 31.42
C LEU A 341 -1.73 23.10 32.37
N ASP A 342 -1.48 23.00 33.66
CA ASP A 342 -1.88 24.01 34.64
C ASP A 342 -0.78 25.06 34.89
N ASN A 343 0.46 24.79 34.47
CA ASN A 343 1.57 25.73 34.60
C ASN A 343 1.68 26.65 33.35
N PRO A 344 1.40 27.96 33.48
CA PRO A 344 1.54 28.91 32.36
C PRO A 344 3.00 29.16 31.95
N GLU A 345 3.95 28.99 32.88
CA GLU A 345 5.41 29.13 32.63
C GLU A 345 6.05 27.84 32.09
N CYS A 346 5.23 26.84 31.73
CA CYS A 346 5.68 25.64 31.02
C CYS A 346 5.14 25.65 29.58
N THR A 347 6.02 25.52 28.58
CA THR A 347 5.63 25.38 27.17
C THR A 347 5.31 23.93 26.84
N ILE A 348 4.20 23.68 26.13
CA ILE A 348 3.81 22.34 25.67
C ILE A 348 4.31 22.10 24.25
N ILE A 349 5.04 21.01 24.06
CA ILE A 349 5.45 20.54 22.73
C ILE A 349 4.86 19.15 22.51
N LEU A 350 3.84 19.04 21.67
CA LEU A 350 3.39 17.73 21.17
C LEU A 350 4.37 17.26 20.08
N PHE A 351 4.89 16.04 20.19
CA PHE A 351 5.73 15.43 19.17
C PHE A 351 5.28 13.99 18.89
N GLU A 352 4.55 13.80 17.79
CA GLU A 352 3.77 12.58 17.59
C GLU A 352 3.79 12.09 16.14
N ASN A 353 3.74 10.76 15.99
CA ASN A 353 3.34 10.06 14.77
C ASN A 353 2.08 9.23 15.03
N PRO A 354 0.88 9.84 14.99
CA PRO A 354 -0.34 9.13 15.34
C PRO A 354 -0.66 8.01 14.34
N PRO A 355 -1.33 6.94 14.80
CA PRO A 355 -1.69 5.81 13.95
C PRO A 355 -2.58 6.19 12.75
N TYR A 356 -2.34 5.53 11.62
CA TYR A 356 -3.12 5.69 10.40
C TYR A 356 -4.18 4.59 10.26
N ALA A 357 -5.44 4.93 10.51
CA ALA A 357 -6.59 4.05 10.24
C ALA A 357 -7.76 4.83 9.62
N ASP A 358 -8.50 4.20 8.69
CA ASP A 358 -9.67 4.78 8.01
C ASP A 358 -10.85 3.81 8.03
N VAL A 359 -12.00 4.27 8.54
CA VAL A 359 -13.25 3.49 8.63
C VAL A 359 -13.83 3.15 7.25
N ALA A 360 -13.57 3.97 6.23
CA ALA A 360 -14.03 3.77 4.86
C ALA A 360 -13.05 2.95 3.99
N GLY A 361 -11.94 2.50 4.57
CA GLY A 361 -10.97 1.64 3.89
C GLY A 361 -11.63 0.36 3.37
N MET A 362 -11.30 -0.03 2.12
CA MET A 362 -11.80 -1.28 1.53
C MET A 362 -11.46 -2.52 2.36
N GLU A 363 -10.34 -2.50 3.09
CA GLU A 363 -9.97 -3.59 3.99
C GLU A 363 -10.89 -3.65 5.21
N SER A 364 -11.24 -2.51 5.80
CA SER A 364 -12.20 -2.39 6.90
C SER A 364 -13.59 -2.91 6.52
N GLN A 365 -14.01 -2.71 5.25
CA GLN A 365 -15.30 -3.21 4.74
C GLN A 365 -15.36 -4.74 4.55
N LYS A 366 -14.22 -5.41 4.38
CA LYS A 366 -14.17 -6.88 4.25
C LYS A 366 -14.45 -7.61 5.58
N PHE A 367 -14.42 -6.90 6.70
CA PHE A 367 -14.63 -7.43 8.05
C PHE A 367 -15.93 -6.93 8.71
N ALA A 368 -16.86 -6.39 7.92
CA ALA A 368 -18.17 -5.96 8.41
C ALA A 368 -18.91 -7.12 9.12
N GLY A 369 -19.32 -6.93 10.39
CA GLY A 369 -20.08 -7.90 11.18
C GLY A 369 -19.37 -8.51 12.40
N ARG A 370 -18.09 -8.21 12.64
CA ARG A 370 -17.41 -8.53 13.91
C ARG A 370 -17.41 -7.31 14.82
N GLU A 371 -17.58 -7.49 16.14
CA GLU A 371 -17.50 -6.40 17.13
C GLU A 371 -16.20 -5.61 16.93
N SER A 372 -16.29 -4.37 16.45
CA SER A 372 -15.12 -3.50 16.30
C SER A 372 -14.75 -2.90 17.64
N PHE A 373 -13.48 -2.96 18.03
CA PHE A 373 -13.02 -2.38 19.28
C PHE A 373 -12.44 -0.97 19.08
N GLY A 374 -12.90 -0.04 19.93
CA GLY A 374 -12.13 1.13 20.37
C GLY A 374 -12.57 2.48 19.82
N TRP A 375 -11.89 2.98 18.78
CA TRP A 375 -11.82 4.42 18.57
C TRP A 375 -13.06 5.04 17.90
N LYS A 376 -13.88 4.25 17.19
CA LYS A 376 -15.14 4.72 16.57
C LYS A 376 -16.16 5.20 17.61
N ASP A 377 -16.09 4.67 18.82
CA ASP A 377 -16.94 5.08 19.93
C ASP A 377 -16.16 5.89 20.98
N SER A 378 -14.92 6.27 20.66
CA SER A 378 -14.05 7.04 21.55
C SER A 378 -14.72 8.34 21.97
N TRP A 379 -14.37 8.75 23.19
CA TRP A 379 -14.84 9.99 23.74
C TRP A 379 -14.41 11.19 22.91
N VAL A 380 -13.15 11.23 22.46
CA VAL A 380 -12.63 12.30 21.59
C VAL A 380 -13.43 12.40 20.29
N ARG A 381 -13.77 11.27 19.64
CA ARG A 381 -14.58 11.31 18.40
C ARG A 381 -15.95 11.93 18.64
N LYS A 382 -16.64 11.55 19.72
CA LYS A 382 -17.95 12.13 20.10
C LYS A 382 -17.86 13.64 20.36
N ARG A 383 -16.77 14.09 20.99
CA ARG A 383 -16.52 15.52 21.23
C ARG A 383 -16.21 16.29 19.94
N MET A 384 -15.34 15.74 19.11
CA MET A 384 -15.03 16.31 17.79
C MET A 384 -16.28 16.39 16.93
N GLU A 385 -17.14 15.37 16.93
CA GLU A 385 -18.40 15.37 16.19
C GLU A 385 -19.37 16.45 16.68
N ALA A 386 -19.47 16.66 18.00
CA ALA A 386 -20.34 17.68 18.59
C ALA A 386 -19.91 19.11 18.26
N GLU A 387 -18.60 19.40 18.27
CA GLU A 387 -18.05 20.73 17.96
C GLU A 387 -17.91 20.95 16.44
N TRP A 388 -17.28 20.03 15.74
CA TRP A 388 -16.97 20.16 14.31
C TRP A 388 -18.20 19.87 13.42
N GLY A 389 -18.94 18.81 13.73
CA GLY A 389 -20.04 18.30 12.90
C GLY A 389 -21.24 19.25 12.77
N LYS A 390 -21.41 20.20 13.69
CA LYS A 390 -22.44 21.24 13.62
C LYS A 390 -22.04 22.48 12.80
N SER A 391 -20.73 22.71 12.61
CA SER A 391 -20.18 23.94 12.02
C SER A 391 -20.06 23.91 10.49
N THR A 392 -20.03 22.73 9.86
CA THR A 392 -19.82 22.59 8.41
C THR A 392 -21.11 22.18 7.69
N LYS A 393 -21.76 23.12 7.00
CA LYS A 393 -22.94 22.86 6.11
C LYS A 393 -22.63 21.99 4.87
N ASN A 394 -21.43 21.40 4.75
CA ASN A 394 -21.06 20.59 3.60
C ASN A 394 -21.00 19.10 3.95
N ALA A 395 -21.80 18.34 3.19
CA ALA A 395 -22.04 16.92 3.30
C ALA A 395 -20.76 16.06 3.35
N ASN A 396 -20.79 15.08 4.25
CA ASN A 396 -19.79 14.04 4.54
C ASN A 396 -18.66 14.47 5.47
N ASN A 397 -18.83 14.17 6.76
CA ASN A 397 -17.86 14.37 7.85
C ASN A 397 -16.62 13.45 7.70
N ARG A 398 -15.89 13.58 6.59
CA ARG A 398 -14.76 12.72 6.18
C ARG A 398 -13.60 12.81 7.17
N ALA A 399 -13.43 13.95 7.84
CA ALA A 399 -12.40 14.14 8.86
C ALA A 399 -12.60 13.20 10.08
N LEU A 400 -13.84 12.93 10.50
CA LEU A 400 -14.18 12.02 11.61
C LEU A 400 -13.94 10.53 11.29
N ARG A 401 -13.63 10.19 10.04
CA ARG A 401 -13.41 8.80 9.60
C ARG A 401 -11.95 8.37 9.71
N GLU A 402 -11.07 9.25 10.16
CA GLU A 402 -9.63 9.05 10.18
C GLU A 402 -9.11 9.15 11.61
N LEU A 403 -8.46 8.07 12.09
CA LEU A 403 -7.95 7.99 13.46
C LEU A 403 -6.94 9.11 13.76
N THR A 404 -6.01 9.36 12.84
CA THR A 404 -5.02 10.44 12.95
C THR A 404 -5.66 11.79 13.21
N ASN A 405 -6.82 12.09 12.60
CA ASN A 405 -7.50 13.37 12.81
C ASN A 405 -8.03 13.55 14.23
N LEU A 406 -8.39 12.47 14.92
CA LEU A 406 -8.81 12.53 16.31
C LEU A 406 -7.65 12.95 17.22
N PHE A 407 -6.45 12.42 16.97
CA PHE A 407 -5.23 12.85 17.66
C PHE A 407 -4.88 14.31 17.36
N ILE A 408 -4.97 14.71 16.09
CA ILE A 408 -4.68 16.09 15.67
C ILE A 408 -5.64 17.07 16.34
N TRP A 409 -6.95 16.84 16.21
CA TRP A 409 -7.97 17.70 16.78
C TRP A 409 -7.87 17.80 18.30
N SER A 410 -7.74 16.65 18.99
CA SER A 410 -7.60 16.64 20.45
C SER A 410 -6.32 17.32 20.93
N GLY A 411 -5.22 17.20 20.19
CA GLY A 411 -3.95 17.88 20.50
C GLY A 411 -4.11 19.39 20.57
N PHE A 412 -4.67 19.99 19.51
CA PHE A 412 -4.97 21.42 19.49
C PHE A 412 -6.07 21.83 20.49
N ARG A 413 -7.04 20.96 20.76
CA ARG A 413 -8.21 21.31 21.58
C ARG A 413 -7.94 21.29 23.09
N TYR A 414 -7.14 20.32 23.55
CA TYR A 414 -6.99 20.03 24.98
C TYR A 414 -5.57 20.21 25.52
N TYR A 415 -4.54 20.27 24.67
CA TYR A 415 -3.14 20.30 25.12
C TYR A 415 -2.42 21.60 24.78
N LEU A 416 -2.61 22.15 23.58
CA LEU A 416 -2.00 23.44 23.22
C LEU A 416 -2.87 24.60 23.72
N ARG A 417 -2.32 25.40 24.63
CA ARG A 417 -3.02 26.43 25.41
C ARG A 417 -2.64 27.84 24.99
N GLN A 418 -1.37 28.04 24.61
CA GLN A 418 -0.78 29.36 24.38
C GLN A 418 0.09 29.44 23.12
N PRO A 419 0.38 30.64 22.57
CA PRO A 419 1.16 30.83 21.34
C PRO A 419 2.53 30.13 21.28
N THR A 420 3.20 30.02 22.43
CA THR A 420 4.51 29.37 22.56
C THR A 420 4.42 27.85 22.39
N ASP A 421 3.25 27.26 22.64
CA ASP A 421 3.03 25.83 22.48
C ASP A 421 3.15 25.41 21.01
N SER A 422 3.61 24.18 20.81
CA SER A 422 4.03 23.67 19.51
C SER A 422 3.54 22.25 19.26
N TYR A 423 3.34 21.92 17.99
CA TYR A 423 3.01 20.56 17.57
C TYR A 423 3.89 20.16 16.38
N VAL A 424 4.81 19.22 16.62
CA VAL A 424 5.56 18.51 15.58
C VAL A 424 4.81 17.22 15.25
N LEU A 425 4.16 17.19 14.08
CA LEU A 425 3.16 16.18 13.74
C LEU A 425 3.52 15.46 12.45
N PHE A 426 3.63 14.13 12.49
CA PHE A 426 3.57 13.30 11.30
C PHE A 426 2.11 13.03 10.89
N SER A 427 1.76 13.33 9.64
CA SER A 427 0.43 13.00 9.08
C SER A 427 0.39 13.19 7.56
N PRO A 428 -0.44 12.44 6.80
CA PRO A 428 -0.79 12.77 5.43
C PRO A 428 -1.35 14.20 5.32
N THR A 429 -0.98 14.93 4.29
CA THR A 429 -1.31 16.37 4.15
C THR A 429 -2.80 16.71 4.04
N LYS A 430 -3.68 15.71 3.91
CA LYS A 430 -5.13 15.87 3.73
C LYS A 430 -5.83 16.61 4.88
N TYR A 431 -5.35 16.49 6.12
CA TYR A 431 -5.99 17.10 7.30
C TYR A 431 -6.05 18.62 7.20
N PHE A 432 -4.99 19.28 6.72
CA PHE A 432 -4.99 20.72 6.51
C PHE A 432 -5.38 21.11 5.09
N LYS A 433 -4.89 20.39 4.06
CA LYS A 433 -5.02 20.87 2.67
C LYS A 433 -6.44 20.74 2.11
N SER A 434 -7.18 19.69 2.47
CA SER A 434 -8.50 19.38 1.91
C SER A 434 -9.62 19.30 2.94
N GLN A 435 -9.28 18.99 4.20
CA GLN A 435 -10.26 18.88 5.28
C GLN A 435 -10.34 20.16 6.12
N GLY A 436 -9.30 21.00 6.09
CA GLY A 436 -9.27 22.26 6.83
C GLY A 436 -9.28 22.09 8.35
N LEU A 437 -8.86 20.94 8.87
CA LEU A 437 -8.92 20.58 10.30
C LEU A 437 -8.07 21.49 11.19
N VAL A 438 -6.98 22.03 10.64
CA VAL A 438 -6.03 22.88 11.35
C VAL A 438 -5.92 24.21 10.64
N ASN A 439 -6.11 25.30 11.39
CA ASN A 439 -5.90 26.68 10.95
C ASN A 439 -4.96 27.38 11.94
N LYS A 440 -3.72 26.89 12.02
CA LYS A 440 -2.67 27.40 12.89
C LYS A 440 -1.45 27.81 12.07
N THR A 441 -0.50 28.50 12.68
CA THR A 441 0.66 29.01 11.97
C THR A 441 1.64 27.88 11.65
N PHE A 442 1.83 27.65 10.35
CA PHE A 442 2.86 26.74 9.83
C PHE A 442 4.23 27.39 10.01
N VAL A 443 5.12 26.73 10.74
CA VAL A 443 6.51 27.17 10.94
C VAL A 443 7.40 26.55 9.87
N ARG A 444 7.50 25.21 9.85
CA ARG A 444 8.37 24.46 8.92
C ARG A 444 7.88 23.02 8.76
N GLY A 445 8.24 22.35 7.67
CA GLY A 445 7.91 20.95 7.49
C GLY A 445 8.73 20.21 6.43
N PHE A 446 8.68 18.88 6.53
CA PHE A 446 9.31 17.94 5.60
C PHE A 446 8.28 16.99 4.99
N LEU A 447 8.64 16.38 3.86
CA LEU A 447 7.86 15.33 3.24
C LEU A 447 8.68 14.04 3.15
N PHE A 448 8.12 12.94 3.63
CA PHE A 448 8.74 11.63 3.64
C PHE A 448 7.95 10.62 2.82
N ASN A 449 8.63 9.56 2.36
CA ASN A 449 8.00 8.44 1.68
C ASN A 449 7.44 7.43 2.69
N ARG A 450 6.11 7.28 2.73
CA ARG A 450 5.38 6.36 3.62
C ARG A 450 5.79 4.90 3.46
N ARG A 451 6.37 4.50 2.32
CA ARG A 451 6.78 3.11 2.10
C ARG A 451 7.74 2.59 3.17
N HIS A 452 8.55 3.47 3.77
CA HIS A 452 9.49 3.08 4.82
C HIS A 452 8.83 2.92 6.19
N PHE A 453 7.60 3.41 6.38
CA PHE A 453 6.75 3.20 7.56
C PHE A 453 6.00 1.85 7.46
N HIS A 454 6.65 0.81 6.95
CA HIS A 454 6.07 -0.51 6.67
C HIS A 454 4.86 -0.55 5.71
N ALA A 455 4.62 0.51 4.93
CA ALA A 455 3.51 0.55 3.97
C ALA A 455 3.87 -0.08 2.61
N ARG A 456 2.90 -0.75 1.96
CA ARG A 456 3.11 -1.39 0.64
C ARG A 456 3.29 -0.42 -0.53
N LYS A 457 2.69 0.77 -0.45
CA LYS A 457 2.63 1.75 -1.55
C LYS A 457 3.35 3.04 -1.18
N ASP A 458 4.17 3.57 -2.09
CA ASP A 458 4.76 4.90 -2.01
C ASP A 458 3.65 5.98 -1.99
N ALA A 459 3.71 6.85 -0.99
CA ALA A 459 2.82 8.00 -0.78
C ALA A 459 3.50 8.98 0.20
N GLY A 460 3.18 10.27 0.12
CA GLY A 460 3.76 11.30 0.96
C GLY A 460 3.13 11.35 2.35
N VAL A 461 3.97 11.39 3.38
CA VAL A 461 3.62 11.74 4.76
C VAL A 461 4.41 12.98 5.13
N SER A 462 3.74 14.00 5.62
CA SER A 462 4.42 15.22 6.08
C SER A 462 4.78 15.09 7.55
N VAL A 463 5.91 15.68 7.97
CA VAL A 463 6.13 16.09 9.36
C VAL A 463 6.17 17.61 9.42
N ILE A 464 5.32 18.22 10.24
CA ILE A 464 5.13 19.67 10.27
C ILE A 464 5.23 20.17 11.69
N LEU A 465 5.98 21.26 11.90
CA LEU A 465 5.94 22.08 13.10
C LEU A 465 4.87 23.18 12.93
N TRP A 466 3.84 23.10 13.76
CA TRP A 466 2.84 24.14 13.96
C TRP A 466 3.11 24.91 15.25
N SER A 467 2.96 26.23 15.22
CA SER A 467 2.76 27.02 16.44
C SER A 467 1.28 27.13 16.75
N ASN A 468 0.91 27.21 18.03
CA ASN A 468 -0.48 27.39 18.44
C ASN A 468 -0.96 28.86 18.30
N GLU A 469 -0.54 29.51 17.23
CA GLU A 469 -0.94 30.87 16.88
C GLU A 469 -1.92 30.82 15.72
N ASP A 470 -2.98 31.62 15.81
CA ASP A 470 -3.84 31.84 14.67
C ASP A 470 -3.07 32.62 13.60
N PRO A 471 -3.11 32.19 12.33
CA PRO A 471 -2.34 32.85 11.30
C PRO A 471 -2.95 34.22 11.00
N LYS A 472 -2.12 35.26 10.87
CA LYS A 472 -2.56 36.64 10.53
C LYS A 472 -3.40 36.71 9.25
N ARG A 473 -3.17 35.77 8.32
CA ARG A 473 -3.95 35.57 7.09
C ARG A 473 -4.09 34.08 6.83
N ARG A 474 -5.23 33.66 6.29
CA ARG A 474 -5.46 32.26 5.92
C ARG A 474 -4.41 31.81 4.91
N ARG A 475 -3.60 30.83 5.30
CA ARG A 475 -2.53 30.28 4.46
C ARG A 475 -3.09 29.22 3.50
N ASN A 476 -2.71 29.31 2.23
CA ASN A 476 -3.13 28.37 1.19
C ASN A 476 -1.96 27.58 0.56
N SER A 477 -0.73 27.80 1.04
CA SER A 477 0.51 27.24 0.47
C SER A 477 1.49 26.85 1.57
N TYR A 478 1.94 25.60 1.57
CA TYR A 478 2.72 24.97 2.63
C TYR A 478 3.98 24.33 2.02
N PRO A 479 5.15 24.98 2.11
CA PRO A 479 6.39 24.46 1.55
C PRO A 479 6.91 23.30 2.40
N LEU A 480 7.18 22.17 1.77
CA LEU A 480 7.77 20.98 2.37
C LEU A 480 9.04 20.60 1.62
N ALA A 481 10.14 20.38 2.35
CA ALA A 481 11.35 19.82 1.77
C ALA A 481 11.25 18.28 1.78
N PRO A 482 11.28 17.61 0.61
CA PRO A 482 11.23 16.15 0.53
C PRO A 482 12.56 15.49 0.89
N PHE A 483 12.46 14.37 1.59
CA PHE A 483 13.56 13.44 1.85
C PHE A 483 13.08 12.00 1.64
N ASP A 484 13.96 11.14 1.14
CA ASP A 484 13.71 9.71 0.96
C ASP A 484 14.85 8.87 1.58
N ILE A 485 14.62 7.58 1.78
CA ILE A 485 15.64 6.64 2.28
C ILE A 485 16.13 5.78 1.11
N ASN A 486 17.45 5.77 0.90
CA ASN A 486 18.08 4.89 -0.07
C ASN A 486 17.96 3.43 0.42
N ARG A 487 17.21 2.61 -0.32
CA ARG A 487 16.98 1.21 0.05
C ARG A 487 18.22 0.34 0.15
N LYS A 488 19.29 0.68 -0.56
CA LYS A 488 20.52 -0.13 -0.54
C LYS A 488 21.40 0.21 0.66
N THR A 489 21.46 1.48 1.03
CA THR A 489 22.40 1.96 2.06
C THR A 489 21.72 2.33 3.38
N GLY A 490 20.39 2.43 3.42
CA GLY A 490 19.64 2.96 4.56
C GLY A 490 19.79 4.46 4.78
N ALA A 491 20.58 5.16 3.95
CA ALA A 491 20.89 6.57 4.16
C ALA A 491 19.74 7.49 3.75
N LEU A 492 19.57 8.59 4.48
CA LEU A 492 18.66 9.67 4.13
C LEU A 492 19.20 10.44 2.91
N VAL A 493 18.36 10.69 1.92
CA VAL A 493 18.68 11.44 0.71
C VAL A 493 17.74 12.63 0.61
N LYS A 494 18.29 13.81 0.30
CA LYS A 494 17.50 15.02 0.02
C LYS A 494 16.83 14.90 -1.36
N GLY A 495 15.58 15.33 -1.45
CA GLY A 495 14.78 15.17 -2.66
C GLY A 495 13.99 13.87 -2.64
N ALA A 496 13.14 13.70 -3.64
CA ALA A 496 12.39 12.47 -3.80
C ALA A 496 13.11 11.50 -4.75
N ALA A 497 13.57 10.35 -4.25
CA ALA A 497 14.29 9.40 -5.10
C ALA A 497 13.32 8.62 -6.01
N HIS A 498 13.64 8.51 -7.31
CA HIS A 498 12.90 7.68 -8.27
C HIS A 498 13.81 7.09 -9.34
N LYS A 499 13.39 5.97 -9.95
CA LYS A 499 14.20 5.21 -10.91
C LYS A 499 14.60 6.00 -12.17
N GLU A 500 13.86 7.07 -12.50
CA GLU A 500 13.94 7.75 -13.80
C GLU A 500 14.40 9.21 -13.72
N ASN A 501 14.58 9.78 -12.51
CA ASN A 501 15.14 11.12 -12.29
C ASN A 501 15.12 11.44 -10.78
N PRO A 502 15.96 12.36 -10.27
CA PRO A 502 15.68 12.95 -8.97
C PRO A 502 14.34 13.69 -9.07
N GLY A 503 13.41 13.34 -8.18
CA GLY A 503 12.16 14.07 -8.01
C GLY A 503 12.40 15.48 -7.46
N PRO A 504 11.34 16.25 -7.18
CA PRO A 504 11.47 17.65 -6.80
C PRO A 504 12.32 17.82 -5.53
N GLY A 505 13.17 18.84 -5.50
CA GLY A 505 13.96 19.22 -4.32
C GLY A 505 13.19 20.06 -3.30
N ASN A 506 12.04 20.61 -3.69
CA ASN A 506 11.10 21.38 -2.86
C ASN A 506 9.67 21.16 -3.39
N ILE A 507 8.69 21.10 -2.49
CA ILE A 507 7.27 20.92 -2.83
C ILE A 507 6.45 21.98 -2.12
N VAL A 508 5.46 22.57 -2.79
CA VAL A 508 4.50 23.47 -2.15
C VAL A 508 3.13 22.83 -2.20
N VAL A 509 2.62 22.41 -1.04
CA VAL A 509 1.28 21.83 -0.91
C VAL A 509 0.26 22.95 -0.83
N ARG A 510 -0.76 22.94 -1.69
CA ARG A 510 -1.82 23.96 -1.69
C ARG A 510 -3.14 23.41 -1.18
N THR A 511 -3.99 24.29 -0.63
CA THR A 511 -5.34 23.90 -0.19
C THR A 511 -6.28 23.68 -1.37
N THR A 512 -7.19 22.72 -1.23
CA THR A 512 -8.23 22.38 -2.23
C THR A 512 -9.62 22.57 -1.62
N HIS A 513 -10.53 23.21 -2.35
CA HIS A 513 -11.86 23.56 -1.85
C HIS A 513 -13.01 22.89 -2.63
N LYS A 514 -12.84 22.67 -3.94
CA LYS A 514 -13.82 22.05 -4.83
C LYS A 514 -13.28 20.74 -5.41
N LEU A 515 -14.11 19.70 -5.35
CA LEU A 515 -13.87 18.41 -5.99
C LEU A 515 -14.31 18.45 -7.46
N LEU A 516 -13.77 17.55 -8.29
CA LEU A 516 -14.17 17.40 -9.69
C LEU A 516 -15.67 17.10 -9.87
N SER A 517 -16.32 16.54 -8.86
CA SER A 517 -17.77 16.30 -8.87
C SER A 517 -18.61 17.58 -9.04
N SER A 518 -18.04 18.75 -8.75
CA SER A 518 -18.69 20.04 -9.03
C SER A 518 -18.79 20.38 -10.52
N LEU A 519 -18.08 19.64 -11.39
CA LEU A 519 -18.07 19.84 -12.85
C LEU A 519 -18.88 18.77 -13.60
N TYR A 520 -19.53 17.86 -12.88
CA TYR A 520 -20.32 16.78 -13.47
C TYR A 520 -21.53 17.34 -14.22
N ASP A 521 -21.96 16.63 -15.27
CA ASP A 521 -23.28 16.88 -15.85
C ASP A 521 -24.34 16.23 -14.96
N THR A 522 -25.24 17.05 -14.41
CA THR A 522 -26.33 16.61 -13.54
C THR A 522 -27.71 16.78 -14.18
N ARG A 523 -27.77 17.02 -15.50
CA ARG A 523 -29.04 17.18 -16.22
C ARG A 523 -29.81 15.86 -16.26
N SER A 524 -31.12 15.96 -16.02
CA SER A 524 -32.10 14.93 -16.36
C SER A 524 -32.82 15.39 -17.63
N LEU A 525 -32.88 14.55 -18.65
CA LEU A 525 -33.56 14.83 -19.91
C LEU A 525 -34.82 13.95 -20.06
N PRO A 526 -35.85 14.40 -20.81
CA PRO A 526 -37.04 13.59 -21.07
C PRO A 526 -36.77 12.28 -21.82
N THR A 527 -35.64 12.19 -22.53
CA THR A 527 -35.18 11.00 -23.26
C THR A 527 -34.45 9.99 -22.38
N ASP A 528 -34.27 10.27 -21.09
CA ASP A 528 -33.60 9.38 -20.16
C ASP A 528 -34.53 8.21 -19.77
N GLU A 529 -34.08 6.99 -20.06
CA GLU A 529 -34.74 5.73 -19.69
C GLU A 529 -33.88 4.90 -18.72
N PRO A 530 -34.45 3.89 -18.03
CA PRO A 530 -33.67 2.94 -17.27
C PRO A 530 -32.66 2.16 -18.15
N GLY A 531 -31.41 2.14 -17.72
CA GLY A 531 -30.30 1.44 -18.38
C GLY A 531 -29.76 0.25 -17.59
N ILE A 532 -28.77 -0.42 -18.19
CA ILE A 532 -28.02 -1.53 -17.58
C ILE A 532 -26.73 -1.06 -16.88
N VAL A 533 -26.06 -1.99 -16.22
CA VAL A 533 -24.85 -1.73 -15.44
C VAL A 533 -23.72 -2.69 -15.78
N CYS A 534 -22.49 -2.26 -15.57
CA CYS A 534 -21.28 -3.05 -15.85
C CYS A 534 -20.32 -3.09 -14.66
N GLU A 535 -19.44 -4.09 -14.66
CA GLU A 535 -18.21 -4.11 -13.85
C GLU A 535 -17.26 -2.98 -14.30
N PRO A 536 -16.28 -2.53 -13.48
CA PRO A 536 -15.32 -1.48 -13.84
C PRO A 536 -14.50 -1.73 -15.13
N ASN A 537 -14.54 -2.94 -15.68
CA ASN A 537 -13.92 -3.30 -16.96
C ASN A 537 -14.89 -3.20 -18.15
N GLY A 538 -16.10 -2.65 -17.97
CA GLY A 538 -17.11 -2.49 -19.01
C GLY A 538 -17.91 -3.74 -19.37
N VAL A 539 -17.70 -4.88 -18.70
CA VAL A 539 -18.52 -6.10 -18.90
C VAL A 539 -19.83 -5.95 -18.14
N GLU A 540 -20.96 -6.20 -18.79
CA GLU A 540 -22.28 -6.18 -18.16
C GLU A 540 -22.36 -7.10 -16.93
N THR A 541 -23.11 -6.67 -15.90
CA THR A 541 -23.30 -7.45 -14.67
C THR A 541 -24.74 -7.37 -14.19
N SER A 542 -25.24 -8.46 -13.60
CA SER A 542 -26.55 -8.49 -12.94
C SER A 542 -26.52 -7.83 -11.55
N ARG A 543 -25.33 -7.48 -11.05
CA ARG A 543 -25.16 -6.82 -9.74
C ARG A 543 -25.64 -5.39 -9.81
N LYS A 544 -26.62 -5.01 -8.99
CA LYS A 544 -27.16 -3.63 -8.92
C LYS A 544 -26.80 -2.87 -7.65
N ARG A 545 -25.72 -3.27 -6.97
CA ARG A 545 -25.35 -2.73 -5.65
C ARG A 545 -24.87 -1.27 -5.78
N TYR A 546 -25.75 -0.31 -5.49
CA TYR A 546 -25.57 1.17 -5.56
C TYR A 546 -26.00 1.85 -6.88
N ALA A 547 -26.26 1.09 -7.94
CA ALA A 547 -26.70 1.62 -9.24
C ALA A 547 -28.23 1.67 -9.36
N LYS A 548 -28.93 2.32 -8.42
CA LYS A 548 -30.41 2.43 -8.44
C LYS A 548 -30.95 3.34 -9.57
N SER A 549 -30.07 4.01 -10.32
CA SER A 549 -30.41 5.04 -11.31
C SER A 549 -29.56 4.93 -12.57
N ALA A 550 -29.25 3.71 -13.04
CA ALA A 550 -28.57 3.53 -14.31
C ALA A 550 -29.43 4.13 -15.43
N LEU A 551 -28.83 5.02 -16.23
CA LEU A 551 -29.52 5.73 -17.31
C LEU A 551 -29.08 5.22 -18.67
N TRP A 552 -30.04 5.13 -19.56
CA TRP A 552 -29.87 5.01 -21.00
C TRP A 552 -30.55 6.22 -21.66
N GLY A 553 -30.00 6.65 -22.79
CA GLY A 553 -30.57 7.68 -23.64
C GLY A 553 -29.83 7.67 -24.97
N PRO A 554 -30.48 8.07 -26.08
CA PRO A 554 -29.84 8.08 -27.40
C PRO A 554 -28.63 9.04 -27.46
N ASP A 555 -28.61 10.06 -26.61
CA ASP A 555 -27.52 11.04 -26.49
C ASP A 555 -26.41 10.60 -25.52
N ILE A 556 -26.64 9.57 -24.69
CA ILE A 556 -25.66 9.09 -23.69
C ILE A 556 -24.66 8.16 -24.36
N ILE A 557 -23.40 8.60 -24.43
CA ILE A 557 -22.31 7.89 -25.13
C ILE A 557 -21.33 7.18 -24.17
N GLY A 558 -21.45 7.44 -22.87
CA GLY A 558 -20.61 6.83 -21.85
C GLY A 558 -21.01 7.22 -20.44
N TYR A 559 -20.25 6.75 -19.46
CA TYR A 559 -20.42 7.03 -18.04
C TYR A 559 -19.05 7.22 -17.40
N LEU A 560 -18.88 8.35 -16.70
CA LEU A 560 -17.61 8.73 -16.09
C LEU A 560 -17.73 8.82 -14.57
N VAL A 561 -16.82 8.15 -13.88
CA VAL A 561 -16.56 8.30 -12.45
C VAL A 561 -15.26 9.07 -12.26
N ALA A 562 -15.22 10.09 -11.40
CA ALA A 562 -14.02 10.86 -11.05
C ALA A 562 -14.10 11.42 -9.60
N ASP A 563 -14.34 10.54 -8.62
CA ASP A 563 -14.93 10.90 -7.31
C ASP A 563 -13.93 11.18 -6.18
N ALA A 564 -12.64 10.89 -6.34
CA ALA A 564 -11.61 11.12 -5.32
C ALA A 564 -10.73 12.35 -5.60
N ALA A 565 -10.29 13.03 -4.54
CA ALA A 565 -9.33 14.12 -4.66
C ALA A 565 -7.92 13.60 -4.94
N GLY A 566 -7.48 12.55 -4.23
CA GLY A 566 -6.14 12.00 -4.38
C GLY A 566 -6.00 10.97 -5.51
N PHE A 567 -4.81 10.37 -5.55
CA PHE A 567 -4.40 9.32 -6.48
C PHE A 567 -4.27 7.95 -5.79
N GLU A 568 -4.96 7.76 -4.66
CA GLU A 568 -5.12 6.45 -4.04
C GLU A 568 -6.14 5.61 -4.82
N ASN A 569 -5.72 4.43 -5.28
CA ASN A 569 -6.58 3.47 -5.99
C ASN A 569 -7.31 4.09 -7.21
N THR A 570 -6.58 4.85 -8.01
CA THR A 570 -7.08 5.64 -9.12
C THR A 570 -7.91 4.84 -10.14
N ASP A 571 -7.61 3.56 -10.37
CA ASP A 571 -8.41 2.69 -11.25
C ASP A 571 -9.81 2.38 -10.73
N LEU A 572 -10.05 2.53 -9.43
CA LEU A 572 -11.38 2.39 -8.82
C LEU A 572 -12.10 3.74 -8.70
N ARG A 573 -11.35 4.85 -8.71
CA ARG A 573 -11.84 6.21 -8.49
C ARG A 573 -11.91 7.05 -9.75
N THR A 574 -11.47 6.49 -10.87
CA THR A 574 -11.63 7.08 -12.20
C THR A 574 -11.85 5.97 -13.21
N VAL A 575 -13.10 5.84 -13.63
CA VAL A 575 -13.59 4.76 -14.49
C VAL A 575 -14.42 5.38 -15.60
N LEU A 576 -14.17 4.97 -16.84
CA LEU A 576 -14.91 5.38 -18.01
C LEU A 576 -15.43 4.12 -18.71
N THR A 577 -16.75 3.97 -18.79
CA THR A 577 -17.43 2.81 -19.37
C THR A 577 -18.57 3.25 -20.27
N ARG A 578 -19.08 2.34 -21.11
CA ARG A 578 -20.19 2.66 -22.02
C ARG A 578 -21.52 2.87 -21.28
N VAL A 579 -21.70 2.17 -20.16
CA VAL A 579 -22.88 2.20 -19.30
C VAL A 579 -22.47 2.44 -17.84
N SER A 580 -23.45 2.62 -16.95
CA SER A 580 -23.20 2.85 -15.52
C SER A 580 -22.39 1.71 -14.87
N VAL A 581 -21.53 2.03 -13.90
CA VAL A 581 -20.72 1.03 -13.17
C VAL A 581 -21.43 0.61 -11.90
N PHE A 582 -21.59 -0.70 -11.66
CA PHE A 582 -22.37 -1.20 -10.52
C PHE A 582 -21.85 -0.69 -9.18
N SER A 583 -20.53 -0.65 -8.98
CA SER A 583 -19.88 -0.35 -7.69
C SER A 583 -19.60 1.13 -7.45
N ALA A 584 -19.93 2.01 -8.40
CA ALA A 584 -19.64 3.43 -8.31
C ALA A 584 -20.80 4.18 -7.66
N THR A 585 -20.52 4.96 -6.62
CA THR A 585 -21.55 5.77 -5.92
C THR A 585 -21.61 7.22 -6.40
N ASN A 586 -20.70 7.67 -7.27
CA ASN A 586 -20.53 9.10 -7.66
C ASN A 586 -19.97 9.29 -9.09
N GLY A 587 -20.67 8.80 -10.11
CA GLY A 587 -20.38 9.09 -11.53
C GLY A 587 -21.55 9.80 -12.22
N PHE A 588 -21.39 10.11 -13.51
CA PHE A 588 -22.40 10.82 -14.31
C PHE A 588 -22.37 10.37 -15.78
N PRO A 589 -23.51 10.44 -16.51
CA PRO A 589 -23.55 10.13 -17.93
C PRO A 589 -22.77 11.17 -18.74
N LEU A 590 -22.07 10.72 -19.78
CA LEU A 590 -21.48 11.58 -20.80
C LEU A 590 -22.46 11.70 -21.96
N ARG A 591 -22.88 12.93 -22.28
CA ARG A 591 -23.83 13.23 -23.35
C ARG A 591 -23.11 13.78 -24.57
N SER A 592 -23.55 13.37 -25.75
CA SER A 592 -22.93 13.72 -27.04
C SER A 592 -22.83 15.22 -27.28
N ASP A 593 -23.72 16.03 -26.71
CA ASP A 593 -23.74 17.48 -26.86
C ASP A 593 -22.65 18.23 -26.06
N ASN A 594 -22.09 17.63 -25.01
CA ASN A 594 -21.16 18.33 -24.12
C ASN A 594 -19.97 17.51 -23.59
N TYR A 595 -19.86 16.23 -23.96
CA TYR A 595 -18.89 15.31 -23.35
C TYR A 595 -17.43 15.78 -23.44
N GLN A 596 -17.04 16.52 -24.49
CA GLN A 596 -15.67 17.01 -24.68
C GLN A 596 -15.20 17.83 -23.47
N THR A 597 -16.05 18.71 -22.93
CA THR A 597 -15.77 19.50 -21.71
C THR A 597 -15.67 18.66 -20.43
N LYS A 598 -16.06 17.39 -20.48
CA LYS A 598 -16.03 16.45 -19.35
C LYS A 598 -14.83 15.51 -19.41
N LEU A 599 -14.23 15.31 -20.58
CA LEU A 599 -13.07 14.44 -20.76
C LEU A 599 -11.85 14.84 -19.90
N PRO A 600 -11.54 16.13 -19.65
CA PRO A 600 -10.46 16.51 -18.74
C PRO A 600 -10.57 15.86 -17.34
N LEU A 601 -11.78 15.56 -16.86
CA LEU A 601 -12.01 14.89 -15.58
C LEU A 601 -11.55 13.42 -15.58
N PHE A 602 -11.61 12.75 -16.73
CA PHE A 602 -11.02 11.43 -16.92
C PHE A 602 -9.50 11.51 -17.02
N VAL A 603 -9.01 12.44 -17.85
CA VAL A 603 -7.58 12.56 -18.17
C VAL A 603 -6.74 12.99 -16.97
N VAL A 604 -7.25 13.86 -16.10
CA VAL A 604 -6.57 14.25 -14.85
C VAL A 604 -6.39 13.04 -13.91
N GLY A 605 -7.36 12.12 -13.90
CA GLY A 605 -7.26 10.87 -13.16
C GLY A 605 -6.24 9.90 -13.74
N ARG A 606 -5.58 10.18 -14.86
CA ARG A 606 -4.53 9.33 -15.43
C ARG A 606 -3.11 9.88 -15.23
N TYR A 607 -2.97 10.96 -14.46
CA TYR A 607 -1.67 11.52 -14.14
C TYR A 607 -0.73 10.50 -13.46
N PRO A 608 0.52 10.35 -13.91
CA PRO A 608 1.45 9.37 -13.34
C PRO A 608 1.73 9.63 -11.85
N SER A 609 1.32 8.68 -11.00
CA SER A 609 1.45 8.77 -9.54
C SER A 609 2.18 7.57 -8.90
N GLU A 610 2.36 6.48 -9.64
CA GLU A 610 3.04 5.29 -9.13
C GLU A 610 4.53 5.54 -8.91
N GLY A 611 5.07 5.06 -7.79
CA GLY A 611 6.46 5.31 -7.40
C GLY A 611 6.77 6.76 -6.98
N ARG A 612 5.81 7.69 -7.11
CA ARG A 612 6.01 9.12 -6.85
C ARG A 612 5.31 9.54 -5.56
N PHE A 613 5.99 9.39 -4.42
CA PHE A 613 5.43 9.76 -3.11
C PHE A 613 5.13 11.26 -2.96
N TRP A 614 5.79 12.10 -3.76
CA TRP A 614 5.51 13.54 -3.85
C TRP A 614 4.25 13.87 -4.65
N ILE A 615 3.62 12.88 -5.30
CA ILE A 615 2.33 13.01 -5.98
C ILE A 615 1.26 12.33 -5.13
N ARG A 616 1.41 11.03 -4.85
CA ARG A 616 0.40 10.27 -4.11
C ARG A 616 0.34 10.74 -2.65
N GLY A 617 -0.84 11.13 -2.17
CA GLY A 617 -1.02 11.72 -0.83
C GLY A 617 -0.71 13.22 -0.74
N VAL A 618 -0.20 13.84 -1.82
CA VAL A 618 0.28 15.23 -1.82
C VAL A 618 -0.49 16.09 -2.84
N VAL A 619 -0.56 15.65 -4.09
CA VAL A 619 -1.28 16.36 -5.16
C VAL A 619 -2.76 15.97 -5.13
N ASN A 620 -3.63 16.95 -5.28
CA ASN A 620 -5.06 16.75 -5.42
C ASN A 620 -5.52 17.05 -6.85
N ARG A 621 -6.56 16.33 -7.27
CA ARG A 621 -7.45 16.70 -8.35
C ARG A 621 -8.42 17.75 -7.85
N SER A 622 -8.50 18.87 -8.55
CA SER A 622 -9.22 20.06 -8.08
C SER A 622 -10.12 20.63 -9.16
N ALA A 623 -11.22 21.24 -8.72
CA ALA A 623 -12.08 22.08 -9.53
C ALA A 623 -12.13 23.52 -8.97
N ASP A 624 -11.10 23.94 -8.23
CA ASP A 624 -11.09 25.27 -7.59
C ASP A 624 -11.23 26.40 -8.63
N ASN A 625 -10.68 26.20 -9.83
CA ASN A 625 -10.76 27.14 -10.96
C ASN A 625 -11.98 26.93 -11.87
N GLY A 626 -12.93 26.07 -11.49
CA GLY A 626 -14.11 25.77 -12.29
C GLY A 626 -13.75 25.08 -13.61
N ASP A 627 -14.42 25.49 -14.68
CA ASP A 627 -14.33 24.95 -16.04
C ASP A 627 -13.58 25.91 -16.98
N ASN A 628 -12.62 26.67 -16.47
CA ASN A 628 -11.81 27.63 -17.24
C ASN A 628 -11.04 27.01 -18.44
N PHE A 629 -10.95 25.69 -18.50
CA PHE A 629 -10.35 24.92 -19.59
C PHE A 629 -11.32 24.67 -20.76
N SER A 630 -12.64 24.86 -20.56
CA SER A 630 -13.68 24.54 -21.56
C SER A 630 -13.60 25.42 -22.81
N SER A 631 -12.90 26.55 -22.74
CA SER A 631 -12.68 27.45 -23.88
C SER A 631 -11.37 27.21 -24.64
N ASP A 632 -10.54 26.24 -24.23
CA ASP A 632 -9.33 25.84 -24.99
C ASP A 632 -9.64 24.63 -25.90
N PRO A 633 -9.97 24.84 -27.18
CA PRO A 633 -10.26 23.76 -28.12
C PRO A 633 -9.08 22.81 -28.32
N ASP A 634 -7.83 23.28 -28.24
CA ASP A 634 -6.66 22.42 -28.39
C ASP A 634 -6.47 21.49 -27.19
N PHE A 635 -6.78 21.96 -25.99
CA PHE A 635 -6.79 21.10 -24.80
C PHE A 635 -7.91 20.07 -24.85
N LEU A 636 -9.13 20.48 -25.24
CA LEU A 636 -10.26 19.55 -25.38
C LEU A 636 -9.98 18.49 -26.44
N LYS A 637 -9.43 18.88 -27.60
CA LYS A 637 -8.91 17.96 -28.64
C LYS A 637 -7.88 16.99 -28.07
N SER A 638 -6.92 17.50 -27.29
CA SER A 638 -5.90 16.65 -26.69
C SER A 638 -6.50 15.62 -25.72
N CYS A 639 -7.47 16.05 -24.91
CA CYS A 639 -8.21 15.16 -24.03
C CYS A 639 -9.06 14.13 -24.79
N LEU A 640 -9.66 14.50 -25.92
CA LEU A 640 -10.41 13.60 -26.80
C LEU A 640 -9.52 12.50 -27.38
N ILE A 641 -8.39 12.89 -27.99
CA ILE A 641 -7.42 11.96 -28.57
C ILE A 641 -6.90 10.99 -27.51
N TYR A 642 -6.48 11.52 -26.35
CA TYR A 642 -6.00 10.68 -25.26
C TYR A 642 -7.08 9.72 -24.76
N THR A 643 -8.32 10.20 -24.56
CA THR A 643 -9.40 9.37 -24.03
C THR A 643 -9.74 8.21 -24.97
N CYS A 644 -9.82 8.47 -26.27
CA CYS A 644 -10.15 7.44 -27.26
C CYS A 644 -9.02 6.41 -27.44
N LEU A 645 -7.76 6.80 -27.24
CA LEU A 645 -6.59 5.93 -27.41
C LEU A 645 -6.06 5.32 -26.09
N ALA A 646 -6.57 5.75 -24.93
CA ALA A 646 -6.13 5.23 -23.64
C ALA A 646 -6.70 3.84 -23.38
N TYR A 647 -5.83 2.89 -23.01
CA TYR A 647 -6.24 1.56 -22.52
C TYR A 647 -7.21 1.62 -21.31
N HIS A 648 -7.24 2.74 -20.58
CA HIS A 648 -8.12 2.92 -19.41
C HIS A 648 -9.53 3.36 -19.77
N ASN A 649 -9.79 3.74 -21.02
CA ASN A 649 -11.15 3.88 -21.52
C ASN A 649 -11.74 2.48 -21.70
N LYS A 650 -12.69 2.13 -20.84
CA LYS A 650 -13.34 0.80 -20.80
C LYS A 650 -14.72 0.83 -21.46
N CYS A 651 -15.00 1.82 -22.31
CA CYS A 651 -16.15 1.76 -23.21
C CYS A 651 -15.97 0.59 -24.19
N ARG A 652 -17.07 -0.12 -24.43
CA ARG A 652 -17.11 -1.34 -25.25
C ARG A 652 -18.38 -1.34 -26.08
N SER A 653 -18.29 -1.93 -27.27
CA SER A 653 -19.44 -2.27 -28.10
C SER A 653 -19.98 -3.65 -27.71
N PHE A 654 -21.26 -3.76 -27.34
CA PHE A 654 -21.89 -5.03 -26.97
C PHE A 654 -23.43 -4.97 -27.05
N LEU A 655 -24.06 -6.14 -27.23
CA LEU A 655 -25.51 -6.30 -27.10
C LEU A 655 -25.85 -6.51 -25.62
N GLY A 656 -26.67 -5.62 -25.04
CA GLY A 656 -27.06 -5.68 -23.63
C GLY A 656 -28.17 -6.69 -23.35
N SER A 657 -28.29 -7.09 -22.08
CA SER A 657 -29.38 -7.99 -21.64
C SER A 657 -30.79 -7.39 -21.76
N ASP A 658 -30.89 -6.08 -21.94
CA ASP A 658 -32.13 -5.35 -22.24
C ASP A 658 -32.48 -5.35 -23.74
N GLY A 659 -31.71 -6.05 -24.58
CA GLY A 659 -31.92 -6.15 -26.02
C GLY A 659 -31.43 -4.95 -26.82
N ARG A 660 -30.83 -3.94 -26.18
CA ARG A 660 -30.29 -2.75 -26.86
C ARG A 660 -28.84 -2.99 -27.29
N ASP A 661 -28.47 -2.48 -28.46
CA ASP A 661 -27.08 -2.45 -28.90
C ASP A 661 -26.36 -1.22 -28.34
N TYR A 662 -25.32 -1.46 -27.55
CA TYR A 662 -24.51 -0.41 -26.94
C TYR A 662 -23.23 -0.26 -27.75
N ARG A 663 -23.22 0.68 -28.70
CA ARG A 663 -22.03 0.99 -29.50
C ARG A 663 -21.02 1.84 -28.73
N ASN A 664 -19.72 1.57 -28.88
CA ASN A 664 -18.67 2.42 -28.33
C ASN A 664 -18.46 3.68 -29.18
N GLU A 665 -19.06 4.78 -28.75
CA GLU A 665 -18.95 6.07 -29.43
C GLU A 665 -17.69 6.87 -29.05
N LEU A 666 -16.92 6.42 -28.05
CA LEU A 666 -15.69 7.05 -27.56
C LEU A 666 -14.43 6.30 -28.05
N CYS A 667 -14.33 6.10 -29.36
CA CYS A 667 -13.15 5.55 -30.04
C CYS A 667 -13.07 6.06 -31.49
N PHE A 668 -11.95 5.82 -32.17
CA PHE A 668 -11.71 6.26 -33.55
C PHE A 668 -11.83 5.11 -34.56
N ASP A 669 -12.88 4.29 -34.44
CA ASP A 669 -13.17 3.16 -35.33
C ASP A 669 -14.53 3.35 -36.02
N GLY A 670 -14.49 3.74 -37.30
CA GLY A 670 -15.68 4.04 -38.10
C GLY A 670 -16.23 5.45 -37.84
N ASP A 671 -17.55 5.61 -37.92
CA ASP A 671 -18.25 6.89 -37.90
C ASP A 671 -18.76 7.30 -36.48
N THR A 672 -17.99 6.97 -35.44
CA THR A 672 -18.35 7.28 -34.05
C THR A 672 -18.49 8.77 -33.80
N VAL A 673 -19.20 9.15 -32.73
CA VAL A 673 -19.28 10.54 -32.27
C VAL A 673 -17.89 11.16 -32.10
N ALA A 674 -16.96 10.45 -31.45
CA ALA A 674 -15.61 10.93 -31.23
C ALA A 674 -14.81 11.13 -32.53
N GLN A 675 -14.97 10.27 -33.54
CA GLN A 675 -14.30 10.43 -34.83
C GLN A 675 -14.83 11.66 -35.58
N LYS A 676 -16.16 11.79 -35.68
CA LYS A 676 -16.82 12.93 -36.35
C LYS A 676 -16.39 14.27 -35.72
N ASP A 677 -16.26 14.30 -34.39
CA ASP A 677 -15.78 15.48 -33.70
C ASP A 677 -14.29 15.74 -33.92
N LEU A 678 -13.46 14.70 -33.98
CA LEU A 678 -12.03 14.82 -34.25
C LEU A 678 -11.76 15.44 -35.63
N ASP A 679 -12.59 15.11 -36.63
CA ASP A 679 -12.47 15.62 -37.99
C ASP A 679 -12.62 17.15 -38.08
N ASN A 680 -13.22 17.78 -37.06
CA ASN A 680 -13.34 19.24 -36.97
C ASN A 680 -12.07 19.93 -36.43
N TYR A 681 -11.05 19.18 -36.06
CA TYR A 681 -9.81 19.71 -35.48
C TYR A 681 -8.62 19.60 -36.43
N SER A 682 -7.76 20.62 -36.40
CA SER A 682 -6.42 20.51 -36.97
C SER A 682 -5.48 19.75 -36.04
N LEU A 683 -4.77 18.76 -36.57
CA LEU A 683 -3.87 17.90 -35.82
C LEU A 683 -2.44 18.42 -35.85
N THR A 684 -1.72 18.20 -34.75
CA THR A 684 -0.27 18.37 -34.69
C THR A 684 0.45 17.14 -35.22
N ALA A 685 1.73 17.26 -35.58
CA ALA A 685 2.55 16.13 -36.02
C ALA A 685 2.60 14.97 -35.00
N VAL A 686 2.55 15.28 -33.70
CA VAL A 686 2.51 14.29 -32.62
C VAL A 686 1.19 13.52 -32.63
N GLU A 687 0.07 14.22 -32.83
CA GLU A 687 -1.28 13.64 -32.90
C GLU A 687 -1.47 12.81 -34.18
N GLU A 688 -0.98 13.29 -35.32
CA GLU A 688 -0.96 12.51 -36.56
C GLU A 688 -0.18 11.20 -36.38
N THR A 689 0.96 11.24 -35.67
CA THR A 689 1.76 10.05 -35.38
C THR A 689 0.98 9.06 -34.51
N LEU A 690 0.25 9.55 -33.49
CA LEU A 690 -0.63 8.72 -32.67
C LEU A 690 -1.73 8.05 -33.48
N LEU A 691 -2.40 8.81 -34.36
CA LEU A 691 -3.48 8.29 -35.19
C LEU A 691 -2.96 7.31 -36.25
N LYS A 692 -1.78 7.54 -36.82
CA LYS A 692 -1.10 6.56 -37.69
C LYS A 692 -0.79 5.26 -36.94
N GLN A 693 -0.34 5.34 -35.69
CA GLN A 693 -0.13 4.17 -34.85
C GLN A 693 -1.46 3.46 -34.52
N TRP A 694 -2.53 4.21 -34.27
CA TRP A 694 -3.86 3.67 -34.06
C TRP A 694 -4.40 2.95 -35.30
N ALA A 695 -4.20 3.51 -36.50
CA ALA A 695 -4.59 2.88 -37.75
C ALA A 695 -3.96 1.48 -37.90
N LYS A 696 -2.66 1.34 -37.59
CA LYS A 696 -1.99 0.02 -37.57
C LYS A 696 -2.61 -0.96 -36.58
N VAL A 697 -3.00 -0.49 -35.40
CA VAL A 697 -3.70 -1.33 -34.40
C VAL A 697 -5.05 -1.80 -34.97
N LEU A 698 -5.84 -0.91 -35.56
CA LEU A 698 -7.13 -1.26 -36.15
C LEU A 698 -6.99 -2.21 -37.34
N ASP A 699 -6.04 -1.96 -38.23
CA ASP A 699 -5.79 -2.82 -39.39
C ASP A 699 -5.42 -4.24 -38.94
N ALA A 700 -4.55 -4.37 -37.94
CA ALA A 700 -4.20 -5.67 -37.35
C ALA A 700 -5.39 -6.30 -36.61
N ALA A 701 -6.23 -5.51 -35.93
CA ALA A 701 -7.40 -6.00 -35.21
C ALA A 701 -8.46 -6.57 -36.16
N LYS A 702 -8.66 -5.93 -37.32
CA LYS A 702 -9.59 -6.39 -38.37
C LYS A 702 -9.21 -7.75 -38.97
N GLN A 703 -7.94 -8.15 -38.87
CA GLN A 703 -7.47 -9.47 -39.32
C GLN A 703 -7.69 -10.58 -38.28
N THR A 704 -8.18 -10.26 -37.08
CA THR A 704 -8.43 -11.27 -36.05
C THR A 704 -9.73 -12.02 -36.28
N ALA A 705 -9.76 -13.31 -35.94
CA ALA A 705 -10.94 -14.15 -36.15
C ALA A 705 -12.20 -13.69 -35.39
N ASN A 706 -12.03 -12.98 -34.27
CA ASN A 706 -13.13 -12.53 -33.41
C ASN A 706 -13.61 -11.10 -33.72
N TYR A 707 -13.05 -10.45 -34.75
CA TYR A 707 -13.46 -9.09 -35.11
C TYR A 707 -14.88 -9.08 -35.67
N THR A 708 -15.72 -8.15 -35.20
CA THR A 708 -17.11 -7.99 -35.63
C THR A 708 -17.28 -6.63 -36.33
N PRO A 709 -17.49 -6.58 -37.67
CA PRO A 709 -17.53 -5.32 -38.42
C PRO A 709 -18.63 -4.33 -38.01
N THR A 710 -19.72 -4.82 -37.37
CA THR A 710 -20.81 -3.96 -36.89
C THR A 710 -20.49 -3.25 -35.57
N ARG A 711 -19.37 -3.59 -34.92
CA ARG A 711 -18.93 -3.00 -33.65
C ARG A 711 -17.80 -2.01 -33.90
N SER A 712 -17.79 -0.91 -33.14
CA SER A 712 -16.63 -0.03 -33.03
C SER A 712 -15.76 -0.46 -31.85
N TYR A 713 -14.44 -0.47 -32.06
CA TYR A 713 -13.48 -0.96 -31.08
C TYR A 713 -12.55 0.13 -30.55
N GLY A 714 -12.44 0.21 -29.22
CA GLY A 714 -11.38 0.96 -28.55
C GLY A 714 -10.19 0.06 -28.16
N PRO A 715 -9.02 0.63 -27.83
CA PRO A 715 -7.81 -0.15 -27.49
C PRO A 715 -8.02 -1.17 -26.37
N PHE A 716 -8.85 -0.84 -25.38
CA PHE A 716 -9.17 -1.77 -24.30
C PHE A 716 -9.93 -3.00 -24.80
N GLN A 717 -10.97 -2.80 -25.60
CA GLN A 717 -11.79 -3.90 -26.12
C GLN A 717 -10.98 -4.77 -27.07
N ILE A 718 -10.15 -4.18 -27.93
CA ILE A 718 -9.22 -4.93 -28.79
C ILE A 718 -8.29 -5.79 -27.94
N ALA A 719 -7.69 -5.22 -26.90
CA ALA A 719 -6.78 -5.94 -26.01
C ALA A 719 -7.47 -7.07 -25.22
N ALA A 720 -8.75 -6.92 -24.89
CA ALA A 720 -9.53 -7.89 -24.12
C ALA A 720 -10.13 -9.00 -24.98
N ASP A 721 -10.67 -8.65 -26.16
CA ASP A 721 -11.52 -9.54 -26.97
C ASP A 721 -10.78 -10.12 -28.19
N LEU A 722 -9.81 -9.39 -28.74
CA LEU A 722 -9.15 -9.72 -30.02
C LEU A 722 -7.69 -10.15 -29.85
N ASN A 723 -6.95 -9.54 -28.91
CA ASN A 723 -5.55 -9.85 -28.64
C ASN A 723 -5.40 -11.13 -27.79
N THR A 724 -5.83 -12.27 -28.33
CA THR A 724 -5.83 -13.56 -27.65
C THR A 724 -4.41 -14.11 -27.46
N SER A 725 -4.23 -14.90 -26.41
CA SER A 725 -2.94 -15.50 -26.08
C SER A 725 -3.09 -16.81 -25.31
N LYS A 726 -2.04 -17.62 -25.35
CA LYS A 726 -1.94 -18.89 -24.63
C LYS A 726 -0.72 -18.84 -23.72
N ARG A 727 -0.84 -19.41 -22.53
CA ARG A 727 0.32 -19.68 -21.69
C ARG A 727 0.93 -20.99 -22.13
N VAL A 728 2.18 -20.91 -22.60
CA VAL A 728 2.99 -22.06 -22.97
C VAL A 728 4.25 -22.05 -22.11
N VAL A 729 4.82 -23.21 -21.86
CA VAL A 729 6.09 -23.31 -21.14
C VAL A 729 7.20 -23.29 -22.19
N VAL A 730 8.04 -22.26 -22.14
CA VAL A 730 9.23 -22.14 -22.99
C VAL A 730 10.43 -22.05 -22.06
N GLY A 731 11.29 -23.07 -22.07
CA GLY A 731 12.56 -23.05 -21.35
C GLY A 731 12.43 -22.80 -19.84
N GLY A 732 11.65 -23.60 -19.12
CA GLY A 732 11.44 -23.40 -17.66
C GLY A 732 10.24 -22.53 -17.32
N LYS A 733 9.87 -21.62 -18.23
CA LYS A 733 9.12 -20.42 -17.85
C LYS A 733 7.75 -20.37 -18.50
N PRO A 734 6.68 -20.18 -17.70
CA PRO A 734 5.37 -19.82 -18.23
C PRO A 734 5.51 -18.53 -19.04
N THR A 735 5.37 -18.66 -20.35
CA THR A 735 5.50 -17.60 -21.33
C THR A 735 4.15 -17.39 -22.00
N THR A 736 3.73 -16.14 -22.11
CA THR A 736 2.53 -15.79 -22.87
C THR A 736 2.91 -15.66 -24.34
N VAL A 737 2.40 -16.57 -25.18
CA VAL A 737 2.48 -16.49 -26.63
C VAL A 737 1.15 -15.97 -27.17
N TYR A 738 1.22 -14.90 -27.96
CA TYR A 738 0.05 -14.24 -28.52
C TYR A 738 -0.30 -14.85 -29.88
N ASP A 739 -1.58 -15.08 -30.13
CA ASP A 739 -2.05 -15.59 -31.43
C ASP A 739 -1.86 -14.53 -32.53
N TYR A 740 -1.84 -13.24 -32.15
CA TYR A 740 -1.59 -12.11 -33.04
C TYR A 740 -0.41 -11.24 -32.53
N PRO A 741 0.85 -11.68 -32.72
CA PRO A 741 2.03 -10.96 -32.20
C PRO A 741 2.16 -9.52 -32.72
N ILE A 742 1.78 -9.26 -33.97
CA ILE A 742 1.80 -7.92 -34.57
C ILE A 742 0.82 -7.02 -33.83
N LEU A 743 -0.45 -7.42 -33.69
CA LEU A 743 -1.45 -6.67 -32.94
C LEU A 743 -0.99 -6.34 -31.51
N ASN A 744 -0.42 -7.33 -30.81
CA ASN A 744 0.13 -7.14 -29.48
C ASN A 744 1.29 -6.13 -29.46
N GLY A 745 2.17 -6.17 -30.47
CA GLY A 745 3.25 -5.21 -30.65
C GLY A 745 2.74 -3.78 -30.88
N GLU A 746 1.81 -3.61 -31.81
CA GLU A 746 1.21 -2.32 -32.14
C GLU A 746 0.45 -1.72 -30.93
N LEU A 747 -0.27 -2.55 -30.15
CA LEU A 747 -0.94 -2.13 -28.91
C LEU A 747 0.07 -1.65 -27.84
N LYS A 748 1.20 -2.34 -27.68
CA LYS A 748 2.26 -1.93 -26.75
C LYS A 748 2.88 -0.60 -27.16
N THR A 749 3.14 -0.43 -28.46
CA THR A 749 3.65 0.83 -29.02
C THR A 749 2.67 1.97 -28.82
N LEU A 750 1.38 1.77 -29.13
CA LEU A 750 0.33 2.76 -28.90
C LEU A 750 0.26 3.16 -27.42
N LYS A 751 0.28 2.19 -26.50
CA LYS A 751 0.25 2.46 -25.05
C LYS A 751 1.43 3.34 -24.62
N ALA A 752 2.63 3.10 -25.15
CA ALA A 752 3.81 3.91 -24.85
C ALA A 752 3.70 5.34 -25.39
N LEU A 753 3.22 5.50 -26.64
CA LEU A 753 3.02 6.81 -27.25
C LEU A 753 1.93 7.63 -26.53
N VAL A 754 0.80 7.00 -26.19
CA VAL A 754 -0.29 7.65 -25.44
C VAL A 754 0.17 8.09 -24.05
N ALA A 755 1.02 7.30 -23.39
CA ALA A 755 1.60 7.69 -22.11
C ALA A 755 2.53 8.93 -22.24
N ARG A 756 3.35 8.99 -23.30
CA ARG A 756 4.18 10.17 -23.60
C ARG A 756 3.33 11.39 -23.93
N TYR A 757 2.32 11.23 -24.78
CA TYR A 757 1.40 12.30 -25.12
C TYR A 757 0.71 12.92 -23.90
N HIS A 758 0.29 12.08 -22.94
CA HIS A 758 -0.22 12.58 -21.66
C HIS A 758 0.82 13.41 -20.92
N ALA A 759 2.04 12.88 -20.77
CA ALA A 759 3.09 13.52 -20.00
C ALA A 759 3.57 14.84 -20.62
N ASP A 760 3.69 14.90 -21.95
CA ASP A 760 4.35 16.00 -22.65
C ASP A 760 3.35 17.08 -23.09
N VAL A 761 2.12 16.72 -23.46
CA VAL A 761 1.12 17.64 -24.03
C VAL A 761 0.03 17.99 -23.01
N ILE A 762 -0.53 17.00 -22.33
CA ILE A 762 -1.71 17.19 -21.48
C ILE A 762 -1.33 17.61 -20.06
N ALA A 763 -0.37 16.93 -19.44
CA ALA A 763 0.00 17.14 -18.05
C ALA A 763 0.39 18.60 -17.72
N PRO A 764 1.16 19.33 -18.56
CA PRO A 764 1.41 20.75 -18.33
C PRO A 764 0.13 21.59 -18.26
N LYS A 765 -0.83 21.31 -19.16
CA LYS A 765 -2.13 22.01 -19.19
C LYS A 765 -3.00 21.68 -17.96
N LEU A 766 -2.95 20.44 -17.45
CA LEU A 766 -3.65 20.08 -16.20
C LEU A 766 -3.23 20.96 -15.01
N TRP A 767 -1.93 21.28 -14.90
CA TRP A 767 -1.42 22.21 -13.90
C TRP A 767 -1.81 23.66 -14.20
N HIS A 768 -1.72 24.08 -15.46
CA HIS A 768 -2.09 25.42 -15.91
C HIS A 768 -3.55 25.76 -15.55
N TYR A 769 -4.49 24.86 -15.84
CA TYR A 769 -5.90 25.04 -15.53
C TYR A 769 -6.25 24.84 -14.05
N GLY A 770 -5.33 24.29 -13.25
CA GLY A 770 -5.58 23.99 -11.83
C GLY A 770 -6.44 22.75 -11.61
N LEU A 771 -6.50 21.85 -12.59
CA LEU A 771 -7.07 20.50 -12.43
C LEU A 771 -6.19 19.63 -11.52
N LEU A 772 -4.90 19.93 -11.46
CA LEU A 772 -3.94 19.44 -10.46
C LEU A 772 -3.51 20.58 -9.55
N LYS A 773 -3.40 20.29 -8.25
CA LYS A 773 -3.07 21.30 -7.23
C LYS A 773 -2.22 20.75 -6.10
#